data_AF-A0A8S1IML0-F1
#
_entry.id   AF-A0A8S1IML0-F1
#
_cell.length_a   1.000
_cell.length_b   1.000
_cell.length_c   1.000
_cell.angle_alpha   90.00
_cell.angle_beta   90.00
_cell.angle_gamma   90.00
#
_symmetry.space_group_name_H-M   'P 1'
#
loop_
_entity.id
_entity.type
_entity.pdbx_description
1 polymer ?
#
loop_
_entity_poly.entity_id
_entity_poly.type
_entity_poly.pdbx_seq_one_letter_code
_entity_poly.pdbx_strand_id
1 'polypeptide(L)'
;PKPESEEEPAPGDVPIAPPSVFWAPASKKAKLGDGFVRARFSIMGGLDYDLVLRGQLDPDGKKIIDGWGVILRDGVTWVVRYGGDRPGEQRTMLERLYKLEKREEIEILAYAFGNRLHVQVHDARSGVELISSQIEDSTIPSSGMVGVAVPPEHENGPGALLTHLSQRELCKAKIPEMPEQRPPRVFLTLSSSQWEATPAPVRAMLLDLEPAERPEGARRYQTDSVGMEALFCAGVRPIESTAEIPWKYVDEEYLANKHSLPVKDETGIRVDLSYKNPAMVETLMRAFHEAYPEVTRLEVIGTSHQGRPILAMAIADNLVSDDPRPSVLLNGAHHGDEPISTEIVFDAIEYLLDERIEDPRKVNPDGAHAFLEQSFRMGRKNGREVDGVSGHRRDEGVDLNRNYPFRWHSLGEEGSSSEGESSYYRGAKPGSEPETRAMMALAERERFIASISYHTGTVCILAPYTIDEVENPSPNEAWEIGGEISRAMPRHPEGRSFRLRKNLYPVDGTDQDWFRAEHGTVALLVEAVRRTPRNFCARRPVVEANRPSWILLFDRILEGPTLLGRVVDREGKPLEAHVEILEQEVRAGEVWTSRPRDGRFARMFVSPGTYTVRASADGYVPVTRKVRVGAKKSPDKGAMTRVELVLEPADSPKSDAQDAGKKSADDVSKKDVVEDAAPEGYSEIPCGDAPEGMSCVPGGAFLRGHDSKDKNARPQQKIWLTTFYIDQREVTNAAYKACVKAGKCDEAGPRYRGYSDDEQPITGVSWFDARKFCEAQGKQLPTESQWEKAARGTEGELNPWGNEAATCERAVIKNNKGRACGVKKPGSKPEAGRIWKVGEKPAGRYDLYDMSGNAEEWTLDWYSPSWEACGEACQGLDPKGPCDGAKSCKGYNKRVLRGGSWYWPAANATGIHRRANVPSNRPYHHFGFRCAATVEQAKALTASGEKK
;
A
#
# COMPACT_ATOMS: atom_id res chain seq x y z
N PRO A 1 39.22 -52.93 -5.37
CA PRO A 1 39.68 -51.78 -4.54
C PRO A 1 38.52 -50.80 -4.26
N LYS A 2 38.18 -50.61 -2.97
CA LYS A 2 37.59 -49.37 -2.43
C LYS A 2 38.75 -48.37 -2.17
N PRO A 3 38.55 -47.06 -1.89
CA PRO A 3 37.44 -46.35 -1.18
C PRO A 3 36.39 -45.70 -2.12
N GLU A 4 35.10 -45.52 -1.80
CA GLU A 4 34.43 -44.60 -0.81
C GLU A 4 34.36 -43.14 -1.29
N SER A 5 33.26 -42.39 -1.19
CA SER A 5 31.87 -42.58 -0.69
C SER A 5 30.95 -41.55 -1.40
N GLU A 6 29.61 -41.57 -1.43
CA GLU A 6 28.55 -42.39 -0.80
C GLU A 6 27.30 -42.42 -1.73
N GLU A 7 26.26 -43.21 -1.45
CA GLU A 7 25.13 -43.47 -2.38
C GLU A 7 23.84 -42.66 -2.09
N GLU A 8 23.07 -42.31 -3.14
CA GLU A 8 21.66 -41.89 -3.04
C GLU A 8 20.72 -43.11 -3.08
N PRO A 9 19.70 -43.21 -2.20
CA PRO A 9 18.57 -44.12 -2.37
C PRO A 9 17.38 -43.44 -3.08
N ALA A 10 16.76 -44.15 -4.03
CA ALA A 10 15.60 -43.71 -4.80
C ALA A 10 14.25 -43.95 -4.07
N PRO A 11 13.13 -43.31 -4.48
CA PRO A 11 11.92 -43.25 -3.65
C PRO A 11 10.94 -44.42 -3.85
N GLY A 12 10.30 -44.85 -2.76
CA GLY A 12 9.03 -45.57 -2.77
C GLY A 12 9.02 -46.95 -2.10
N ASP A 13 8.80 -46.98 -0.77
CA ASP A 13 7.72 -47.77 -0.14
C ASP A 13 7.67 -47.49 1.38
N VAL A 14 6.47 -47.40 1.95
CA VAL A 14 6.25 -46.96 3.34
C VAL A 14 5.67 -48.09 4.20
N PRO A 15 6.37 -48.51 5.29
CA PRO A 15 5.75 -49.30 6.34
C PRO A 15 4.85 -48.39 7.21
N ILE A 16 3.54 -48.54 7.08
CA ILE A 16 2.58 -47.89 7.98
C ILE A 16 2.71 -48.51 9.38
N ALA A 17 2.87 -47.67 10.41
CA ALA A 17 2.72 -48.10 11.80
C ALA A 17 1.23 -48.00 12.20
N PRO A 18 0.58 -49.09 12.65
CA PRO A 18 -0.83 -49.06 13.09
C PRO A 18 -1.03 -48.15 14.32
N PRO A 19 -2.27 -47.69 14.60
CA PRO A 19 -2.56 -46.50 15.42
C PRO A 19 -2.19 -46.64 16.90
N SER A 20 -0.90 -46.43 17.17
CA SER A 20 -0.36 -46.22 18.52
C SER A 20 -0.78 -44.84 19.00
N VAL A 21 -1.73 -44.76 19.93
CA VAL A 21 -2.19 -43.48 20.48
C VAL A 21 -1.03 -42.85 21.27
N PHE A 22 -0.38 -41.84 20.70
CA PHE A 22 0.81 -41.18 21.24
C PHE A 22 0.50 -40.28 22.47
N TRP A 23 0.06 -40.89 23.56
CA TRP A 23 0.17 -40.32 24.91
C TRP A 23 1.63 -40.32 25.34
N ALA A 24 2.38 -39.32 24.87
CA ALA A 24 3.74 -39.03 25.31
C ALA A 24 3.70 -38.00 26.45
N PRO A 25 3.66 -38.41 27.75
CA PRO A 25 3.90 -37.49 28.84
C PRO A 25 5.36 -37.02 28.75
N ALA A 26 5.57 -35.78 28.27
CA ALA A 26 6.89 -35.24 27.95
C ALA A 26 7.90 -35.29 29.13
N SER A 27 7.40 -35.44 30.36
CA SER A 27 8.11 -36.21 31.39
C SER A 27 7.12 -36.80 32.40
N LYS A 28 7.57 -37.79 33.19
CA LYS A 28 6.85 -38.26 34.40
C LYS A 28 6.69 -37.19 35.51
N LYS A 29 7.14 -35.94 35.29
CA LYS A 29 6.99 -34.80 36.19
C LYS A 29 6.03 -33.71 35.66
N ALA A 30 5.59 -33.78 34.41
CA ALA A 30 4.70 -32.78 33.82
C ALA A 30 3.24 -33.01 34.25
N LYS A 31 2.81 -32.33 35.32
CA LYS A 31 1.39 -32.14 35.66
C LYS A 31 0.99 -30.74 35.24
N LEU A 32 -0.02 -30.58 34.38
CA LEU A 32 -0.55 -29.25 34.10
C LEU A 32 -1.37 -28.77 35.30
N GLY A 33 -0.83 -27.80 36.02
CA GLY A 33 -1.65 -26.66 36.47
C GLY A 33 -1.77 -25.66 35.31
N ASP A 34 -1.69 -24.37 35.62
CA ASP A 34 -1.69 -23.31 34.61
C ASP A 34 -0.52 -23.50 33.62
N GLY A 35 -0.81 -23.46 32.31
CA GLY A 35 0.14 -23.90 31.28
C GLY A 35 -0.21 -23.46 29.86
N PHE A 36 0.79 -23.54 28.99
CA PHE A 36 0.72 -23.20 27.56
C PHE A 36 1.11 -24.41 26.71
N VAL A 37 0.32 -24.69 25.68
CA VAL A 37 0.50 -25.74 24.67
C VAL A 37 0.58 -25.07 23.30
N ARG A 38 1.52 -25.52 22.47
CA ARG A 38 1.63 -25.13 21.06
C ARG A 38 1.78 -26.38 20.21
N ALA A 39 0.79 -26.64 19.36
CA ALA A 39 0.79 -27.71 18.38
C ALA A 39 0.78 -27.12 16.96
N ARG A 40 1.40 -27.79 15.99
CA ARG A 40 1.39 -27.38 14.57
C ARG A 40 1.10 -28.58 13.69
N PHE A 41 0.30 -28.39 12.65
CA PHE A 41 -0.16 -29.43 11.75
C PHE A 41 0.06 -29.01 10.29
N SER A 42 0.75 -29.83 9.51
CA SER A 42 0.71 -29.77 8.04
C SER A 42 -0.60 -30.37 7.55
N ILE A 43 -1.16 -29.86 6.46
CA ILE A 43 -2.44 -30.29 5.88
C ILE A 43 -2.20 -30.83 4.46
N MET A 44 -2.46 -32.12 4.27
CA MET A 44 -2.19 -32.94 3.08
C MET A 44 -3.43 -33.76 2.64
N GLY A 45 -4.63 -33.17 2.68
CA GLY A 45 -5.82 -33.74 2.00
C GLY A 45 -7.02 -34.16 2.87
N GLY A 46 -7.01 -33.90 4.18
CA GLY A 46 -8.12 -34.25 5.09
C GLY A 46 -7.76 -33.98 6.54
N LEU A 47 -8.69 -33.50 7.36
CA LEU A 47 -8.40 -33.00 8.71
C LEU A 47 -9.22 -33.77 9.74
N ASP A 48 -8.59 -34.73 10.44
CA ASP A 48 -9.20 -35.49 11.55
C ASP A 48 -8.20 -35.74 12.69
N TYR A 49 -8.23 -34.88 13.73
CA TYR A 49 -7.33 -34.92 14.89
C TYR A 49 -8.00 -34.41 16.17
N ASP A 50 -7.79 -35.10 17.30
CA ASP A 50 -8.27 -34.74 18.63
C ASP A 50 -7.09 -34.29 19.51
N LEU A 51 -6.93 -32.97 19.73
CA LEU A 51 -5.93 -32.40 20.64
C LEU A 51 -6.55 -32.21 22.03
N VAL A 52 -6.32 -33.14 22.96
CA VAL A 52 -6.81 -33.05 24.34
C VAL A 52 -5.92 -32.09 25.14
N LEU A 53 -6.51 -30.98 25.59
CA LEU A 53 -5.81 -29.88 26.26
C LEU A 53 -5.82 -29.99 27.79
N ARG A 54 -6.78 -30.73 28.35
CA ARG A 54 -6.84 -31.05 29.78
C ARG A 54 -7.69 -32.30 29.98
N GLY A 55 -7.20 -33.27 30.75
CA GLY A 55 -7.95 -34.48 31.12
C GLY A 55 -7.42 -35.13 32.40
N GLN A 56 -8.22 -36.02 33.01
CA GLN A 56 -7.91 -36.73 34.25
C GLN A 56 -7.36 -38.15 33.98
N LEU A 57 -6.66 -38.71 34.98
CA LEU A 57 -6.39 -40.15 35.10
C LEU A 57 -6.82 -40.60 36.50
N ASP A 58 -7.22 -41.86 36.65
CA ASP A 58 -7.44 -42.46 37.96
C ASP A 58 -6.10 -42.75 38.71
N PRO A 59 -6.13 -43.12 40.00
CA PRO A 59 -4.91 -43.38 40.77
C PRO A 59 -4.02 -44.50 40.24
N ASP A 60 -4.57 -45.44 39.45
CA ASP A 60 -3.85 -46.55 38.82
C ASP A 60 -3.31 -46.17 37.42
N GLY A 61 -3.55 -44.93 36.96
CA GLY A 61 -3.13 -44.42 35.66
C GLY A 61 -4.09 -44.75 34.51
N LYS A 62 -5.31 -45.21 34.81
CA LYS A 62 -6.35 -45.51 33.82
C LYS A 62 -7.08 -44.23 33.39
N LYS A 63 -7.68 -44.29 32.20
CA LYS A 63 -8.20 -43.13 31.46
C LYS A 63 -9.61 -42.72 31.93
N ILE A 64 -9.75 -41.49 32.44
CA ILE A 64 -11.05 -40.83 32.68
C ILE A 64 -11.14 -39.61 31.76
N ILE A 65 -12.05 -39.63 30.78
CA ILE A 65 -12.14 -38.58 29.74
C ILE A 65 -13.08 -37.44 30.18
N ASP A 66 -12.73 -36.77 31.26
CA ASP A 66 -13.37 -35.53 31.71
C ASP A 66 -12.40 -34.36 31.55
N GLY A 67 -12.81 -33.35 30.75
CA GLY A 67 -11.98 -32.20 30.41
C GLY A 67 -12.25 -31.64 29.00
N TRP A 68 -11.23 -31.01 28.40
CA TRP A 68 -11.40 -30.17 27.21
C TRP A 68 -10.33 -30.44 26.14
N GLY A 69 -10.69 -30.24 24.87
CA GLY A 69 -9.78 -30.37 23.74
C GLY A 69 -10.29 -29.72 22.45
N VAL A 70 -9.45 -29.74 21.41
CA VAL A 70 -9.75 -29.20 20.07
C VAL A 70 -9.88 -30.36 19.10
N ILE A 71 -10.99 -30.41 18.36
CA ILE A 71 -11.16 -31.35 17.25
C ILE A 71 -10.97 -30.59 15.93
N LEU A 72 -10.04 -31.06 15.12
CA LEU A 72 -9.99 -30.80 13.69
C LEU A 72 -10.81 -31.91 13.02
N ARG A 73 -11.91 -31.59 12.33
CA ARG A 73 -12.78 -32.56 11.62
C ARG A 73 -13.45 -31.92 10.41
N ASP A 74 -13.55 -32.62 9.29
CA ASP A 74 -14.24 -32.18 8.06
C ASP A 74 -13.77 -30.80 7.55
N GLY A 75 -12.47 -30.51 7.71
CA GLY A 75 -11.91 -29.20 7.37
C GLY A 75 -12.38 -28.06 8.29
N VAL A 76 -12.92 -28.36 9.47
CA VAL A 76 -13.42 -27.41 10.47
C VAL A 76 -12.65 -27.57 11.78
N THR A 77 -12.44 -26.48 12.52
CA THR A 77 -11.99 -26.54 13.91
C THR A 77 -13.17 -26.41 14.87
N TRP A 78 -13.20 -27.25 15.89
CA TRP A 78 -14.13 -27.25 17.00
C TRP A 78 -13.35 -27.22 18.31
N VAL A 79 -13.82 -26.49 19.33
CA VAL A 79 -13.40 -26.78 20.71
C VAL A 79 -14.54 -27.50 21.42
N VAL A 80 -14.19 -28.58 22.12
CA VAL A 80 -15.14 -29.52 22.72
C VAL A 80 -14.80 -29.81 24.18
N ARG A 81 -15.86 -30.02 24.95
CA ARG A 81 -15.79 -30.70 26.24
C ARG A 81 -16.00 -32.21 26.04
N TYR A 82 -15.20 -33.01 26.72
CA TYR A 82 -15.40 -34.45 26.90
C TYR A 82 -15.88 -34.70 28.34
N GLY A 83 -16.77 -35.68 28.54
CA GLY A 83 -17.20 -36.10 29.87
C GLY A 83 -17.86 -37.49 29.90
N GLY A 84 -17.84 -38.11 31.08
CA GLY A 84 -18.54 -39.37 31.38
C GLY A 84 -17.68 -40.64 31.37
N ASP A 85 -18.16 -41.68 32.04
CA ASP A 85 -17.47 -42.97 32.24
C ASP A 85 -17.33 -43.84 30.98
N ARG A 86 -17.68 -43.31 29.79
CA ARG A 86 -17.63 -44.03 28.51
C ARG A 86 -17.08 -43.16 27.39
N PRO A 87 -16.15 -43.66 26.56
CA PRO A 87 -15.67 -42.93 25.39
C PRO A 87 -16.74 -42.90 24.30
N GLY A 88 -17.54 -41.82 24.25
CA GLY A 88 -18.40 -41.53 23.10
C GLY A 88 -19.57 -40.56 23.31
N GLU A 89 -20.20 -40.56 24.50
CA GLU A 89 -21.62 -40.14 24.60
C GLU A 89 -21.88 -38.68 25.04
N GLN A 90 -20.88 -37.88 25.44
CA GLN A 90 -21.07 -36.44 25.68
C GLN A 90 -20.01 -35.55 25.01
N ARG A 91 -20.46 -34.84 23.97
CA ARG A 91 -19.82 -33.66 23.35
C ARG A 91 -20.81 -32.48 23.49
N THR A 92 -20.82 -31.83 24.64
CA THR A 92 -21.92 -30.90 25.04
C THR A 92 -21.71 -29.45 24.65
N MET A 93 -20.54 -29.08 24.13
CA MET A 93 -20.29 -27.78 23.52
C MET A 93 -19.49 -28.00 22.23
N LEU A 94 -19.92 -27.34 21.15
CA LEU A 94 -19.35 -27.44 19.80
C LEU A 94 -19.28 -26.04 19.19
N GLU A 95 -18.34 -25.23 19.67
CA GLU A 95 -18.07 -23.92 19.07
C GLU A 95 -17.40 -24.15 17.69
N ARG A 96 -18.05 -23.70 16.60
CA ARG A 96 -17.58 -23.91 15.22
C ARG A 96 -16.73 -22.75 14.76
N LEU A 97 -15.41 -22.90 14.77
CA LEU A 97 -14.53 -21.74 14.84
C LEU A 97 -13.93 -21.27 13.49
N TYR A 98 -13.61 -22.17 12.55
CA TYR A 98 -13.14 -21.76 11.20
C TYR A 98 -13.17 -22.90 10.17
N LYS A 99 -13.15 -22.56 8.87
CA LYS A 99 -12.94 -23.48 7.73
C LYS A 99 -11.49 -23.48 7.23
N LEU A 100 -10.85 -24.64 7.27
CA LEU A 100 -9.42 -24.85 7.02
C LEU A 100 -9.08 -25.35 5.60
N GLU A 101 -10.09 -25.60 4.76
CA GLU A 101 -10.01 -26.20 3.41
C GLU A 101 -8.95 -25.58 2.47
N LYS A 102 -8.53 -24.32 2.71
CA LYS A 102 -7.56 -23.56 1.90
C LYS A 102 -6.19 -23.38 2.58
N ARG A 103 -5.90 -24.08 3.68
CA ARG A 103 -4.67 -23.92 4.49
C ARG A 103 -3.72 -25.10 4.29
N GLU A 104 -2.42 -24.82 4.08
CA GLU A 104 -1.38 -25.86 3.97
C GLU A 104 -0.73 -26.22 5.32
N GLU A 105 -0.70 -25.30 6.29
CA GLU A 105 -0.14 -25.54 7.62
C GLU A 105 -0.82 -24.63 8.66
N ILE A 106 -1.18 -25.18 9.82
CA ILE A 106 -1.86 -24.47 10.92
C ILE A 106 -1.16 -24.66 12.26
N GLU A 107 -1.31 -23.70 13.16
CA GLU A 107 -0.69 -23.70 14.49
C GLU A 107 -1.73 -23.39 15.56
N ILE A 108 -1.98 -24.35 16.45
CA ILE A 108 -2.90 -24.22 17.58
C ILE A 108 -2.10 -23.80 18.82
N LEU A 109 -2.47 -22.68 19.43
CA LEU A 109 -1.96 -22.22 20.73
C LEU A 109 -3.08 -22.35 21.76
N ALA A 110 -2.86 -23.14 22.80
CA ALA A 110 -3.80 -23.29 23.90
C ALA A 110 -3.17 -22.89 25.23
N TYR A 111 -3.93 -22.17 26.05
CA TYR A 111 -3.48 -21.58 27.30
C TYR A 111 -4.52 -21.86 28.38
N ALA A 112 -4.12 -22.59 29.42
CA ALA A 112 -4.96 -22.91 30.57
C ALA A 112 -4.54 -22.06 31.77
N PHE A 113 -5.49 -21.40 32.42
CA PHE A 113 -5.25 -20.62 33.64
C PHE A 113 -6.49 -20.67 34.55
N GLY A 114 -6.33 -21.25 35.74
CA GLY A 114 -7.44 -21.55 36.65
C GLY A 114 -8.52 -22.41 35.96
N ASN A 115 -9.76 -21.91 36.02
CA ASN A 115 -10.96 -22.47 35.38
C ASN A 115 -11.18 -21.96 33.95
N ARG A 116 -10.15 -21.42 33.29
CA ARG A 116 -10.23 -20.84 31.94
C ARG A 116 -9.30 -21.57 30.97
N LEU A 117 -9.78 -21.78 29.75
CA LEU A 117 -9.03 -22.34 28.63
C LEU A 117 -9.18 -21.44 27.41
N HIS A 118 -8.09 -20.82 26.98
CA HIS A 118 -8.03 -20.03 25.75
C HIS A 118 -7.45 -20.90 24.63
N VAL A 119 -8.07 -20.90 23.46
CA VAL A 119 -7.64 -21.63 22.27
C VAL A 119 -7.57 -20.68 21.08
N GLN A 120 -6.38 -20.52 20.52
CA GLN A 120 -6.13 -19.79 19.29
C GLN A 120 -5.69 -20.77 18.19
N VAL A 121 -6.04 -20.48 16.94
CA VAL A 121 -5.48 -21.17 15.77
C VAL A 121 -4.97 -20.13 14.80
N HIS A 122 -3.80 -20.37 14.23
CA HIS A 122 -3.15 -19.50 13.25
C HIS A 122 -2.86 -20.25 11.95
N ASP A 123 -2.83 -19.52 10.84
CA ASP A 123 -2.16 -19.95 9.62
C ASP A 123 -0.65 -19.93 9.88
N ALA A 124 0.00 -21.10 9.86
CA ALA A 124 1.33 -21.28 10.42
C ALA A 124 2.47 -20.66 9.59
N ARG A 125 2.17 -20.27 8.34
CA ARG A 125 3.12 -19.64 7.41
C ARG A 125 3.00 -18.10 7.39
N SER A 126 1.78 -17.58 7.44
CA SER A 126 1.52 -16.12 7.46
C SER A 126 1.50 -15.53 8.88
N GLY A 127 1.23 -16.36 9.89
CA GLY A 127 1.05 -15.93 11.29
C GLY A 127 -0.28 -15.21 11.55
N VAL A 128 -1.23 -15.26 10.61
CA VAL A 128 -2.58 -14.72 10.78
C VAL A 128 -3.35 -15.57 11.77
N GLU A 129 -3.96 -14.94 12.77
CA GLU A 129 -4.90 -15.58 13.70
C GLU A 129 -6.22 -15.87 12.95
N LEU A 130 -6.59 -17.15 12.90
CA LEU A 130 -7.83 -17.65 12.28
C LEU A 130 -8.95 -17.81 13.32
N ILE A 131 -8.57 -18.10 14.57
CA ILE A 131 -9.46 -18.47 15.69
C ILE A 131 -8.90 -17.89 16.99
N SER A 132 -9.79 -17.43 17.87
CA SER A 132 -9.48 -16.93 19.22
C SER A 132 -10.70 -17.13 20.15
N SER A 133 -10.78 -18.26 20.86
CA SER A 133 -11.89 -18.59 21.78
C SER A 133 -11.41 -18.67 23.23
N GLN A 134 -12.21 -18.18 24.19
CA GLN A 134 -11.96 -18.30 25.64
C GLN A 134 -13.14 -19.01 26.33
N ILE A 135 -12.89 -20.23 26.79
CA ILE A 135 -13.85 -21.03 27.55
C ILE A 135 -13.63 -20.82 29.05
N GLU A 136 -14.71 -20.57 29.78
CA GLU A 136 -14.73 -20.51 31.24
C GLU A 136 -15.68 -21.57 31.79
N ASP A 137 -15.15 -22.56 32.52
CA ASP A 137 -15.94 -23.68 33.04
C ASP A 137 -15.45 -24.01 34.45
N SER A 138 -16.32 -23.78 35.44
CA SER A 138 -16.04 -24.00 36.87
C SER A 138 -15.61 -25.43 37.22
N THR A 139 -15.90 -26.42 36.36
CA THR A 139 -15.53 -27.82 36.57
C THR A 139 -14.17 -28.19 35.97
N ILE A 140 -13.48 -27.26 35.29
CA ILE A 140 -12.11 -27.45 34.81
C ILE A 140 -11.18 -27.80 36.00
N PRO A 141 -10.67 -29.04 36.11
CA PRO A 141 -9.99 -29.48 37.34
C PRO A 141 -8.63 -28.80 37.49
N SER A 142 -8.27 -28.37 38.70
CA SER A 142 -7.03 -27.62 39.00
C SER A 142 -5.71 -28.36 38.67
N SER A 143 -5.78 -29.63 38.26
CA SER A 143 -4.68 -30.39 37.67
C SER A 143 -5.16 -31.31 36.55
N GLY A 144 -4.39 -31.45 35.48
CA GLY A 144 -4.67 -32.42 34.40
C GLY A 144 -3.45 -32.76 33.54
N MET A 145 -3.69 -33.48 32.44
CA MET A 145 -2.69 -33.78 31.39
C MET A 145 -3.15 -33.31 30.01
N VAL A 146 -2.19 -33.06 29.11
CA VAL A 146 -2.36 -32.78 27.68
C VAL A 146 -1.92 -34.02 26.89
N GLY A 147 -2.63 -34.34 25.81
CA GLY A 147 -2.24 -35.40 24.88
C GLY A 147 -2.85 -35.20 23.50
N VAL A 148 -2.27 -35.87 22.49
CA VAL A 148 -2.84 -35.93 21.14
C VAL A 148 -3.43 -37.32 20.93
N ALA A 149 -4.67 -37.36 20.48
CA ALA A 149 -5.36 -38.58 20.09
C ALA A 149 -5.68 -38.53 18.59
N VAL A 150 -5.61 -39.70 17.97
CA VAL A 150 -6.12 -39.94 16.61
C VAL A 150 -7.20 -41.02 16.76
N PRO A 151 -8.42 -40.82 16.21
CA PRO A 151 -9.47 -41.84 16.28
C PRO A 151 -9.03 -43.13 15.57
N PRO A 152 -9.27 -44.32 16.14
CA PRO A 152 -8.81 -45.58 15.56
C PRO A 152 -9.51 -45.94 14.25
N GLU A 153 -10.66 -45.34 13.94
CA GLU A 153 -11.40 -45.61 12.70
C GLU A 153 -10.84 -44.91 11.43
N HIS A 154 -9.75 -44.14 11.54
CA HIS A 154 -9.08 -43.47 10.40
C HIS A 154 -7.80 -44.19 9.91
N GLU A 155 -7.74 -45.53 9.98
CA GLU A 155 -6.54 -46.34 9.65
C GLU A 155 -5.95 -46.15 8.23
N ASN A 156 -6.68 -45.54 7.28
CA ASN A 156 -6.21 -45.27 5.91
C ASN A 156 -6.63 -43.89 5.36
N GLY A 157 -6.92 -42.90 6.22
CA GLY A 157 -7.34 -41.55 5.81
C GLY A 157 -6.15 -40.60 5.55
N PRO A 158 -6.11 -39.85 4.44
CA PRO A 158 -5.07 -38.84 4.24
C PRO A 158 -5.36 -37.56 5.04
N GLY A 159 -4.31 -36.97 5.60
CA GLY A 159 -4.08 -35.57 5.27
C GLY A 159 -3.92 -34.52 6.36
N ALA A 160 -3.54 -34.88 7.58
CA ALA A 160 -2.78 -33.95 8.40
C ALA A 160 -1.65 -34.67 9.15
N LEU A 161 -0.62 -33.93 9.53
CA LEU A 161 0.56 -34.43 10.24
C LEU A 161 0.98 -33.43 11.31
N LEU A 162 1.06 -33.86 12.57
CA LEU A 162 1.57 -33.05 13.68
C LEU A 162 3.07 -32.78 13.47
N THR A 163 3.42 -31.58 12.97
CA THR A 163 4.80 -31.18 12.66
C THR A 163 5.55 -30.61 13.87
N HIS A 164 4.85 -30.12 14.90
CA HIS A 164 5.45 -29.61 16.14
C HIS A 164 4.50 -29.76 17.33
N LEU A 165 5.05 -30.09 18.50
CA LEU A 165 4.33 -30.00 19.78
C LEU A 165 5.29 -29.50 20.87
N SER A 166 4.85 -28.53 21.67
CA SER A 166 5.61 -28.00 22.80
C SER A 166 4.69 -27.55 23.93
N GLN A 167 5.16 -27.65 25.18
CA GLN A 167 4.41 -27.33 26.39
C GLN A 167 5.28 -26.51 27.36
N ARG A 168 4.68 -25.62 28.15
CA ARG A 168 5.33 -24.84 29.22
C ARG A 168 4.36 -24.65 30.40
N GLU A 169 4.85 -24.71 31.64
CA GLU A 169 4.08 -24.21 32.79
C GLU A 169 4.01 -22.67 32.76
N LEU A 170 2.98 -22.10 33.37
CA LEU A 170 2.89 -20.68 33.69
C LEU A 170 3.39 -20.42 35.11
N CYS A 171 3.98 -19.24 35.36
CA CYS A 171 4.54 -18.89 36.66
C CYS A 171 3.43 -18.78 37.72
N LYS A 172 3.49 -19.68 38.71
CA LYS A 172 2.49 -19.84 39.78
C LYS A 172 2.57 -18.68 40.80
N ALA A 173 1.97 -17.55 40.47
CA ALA A 173 1.82 -16.39 41.37
C ALA A 173 0.33 -16.14 41.68
N LYS A 174 -0.03 -16.09 42.97
CA LYS A 174 -1.35 -15.60 43.39
C LYS A 174 -1.40 -14.08 43.24
N ILE A 175 -2.49 -13.57 42.68
CA ILE A 175 -2.82 -12.14 42.70
C ILE A 175 -3.34 -11.78 44.11
N PRO A 176 -2.72 -10.85 44.84
CA PRO A 176 -3.25 -10.31 46.10
C PRO A 176 -4.19 -9.12 45.86
N GLU A 177 -5.09 -8.87 46.80
CA GLU A 177 -5.84 -7.60 46.86
C GLU A 177 -4.89 -6.43 47.16
N MET A 178 -5.18 -5.24 46.63
CA MET A 178 -4.29 -4.07 46.73
C MET A 178 -4.71 -3.10 47.85
N PRO A 179 -3.85 -2.88 48.87
CA PRO A 179 -3.86 -1.67 49.68
C PRO A 179 -2.96 -0.58 49.06
N GLU A 180 -3.13 0.66 49.54
CA GLU A 180 -2.57 1.89 48.96
C GLU A 180 -1.06 2.14 49.16
N GLN A 181 -0.55 3.08 48.35
CA GLN A 181 0.55 4.01 48.64
C GLN A 181 1.96 3.43 48.91
N ARG A 182 2.58 2.94 47.83
CA ARG A 182 3.93 3.36 47.35
C ARG A 182 4.17 2.79 45.94
N PRO A 183 4.99 3.43 45.08
CA PRO A 183 5.43 2.78 43.85
C PRO A 183 6.16 1.47 44.21
N PRO A 184 5.77 0.32 43.65
CA PRO A 184 6.31 -0.96 44.07
C PRO A 184 7.78 -1.06 43.69
N ARG A 185 8.61 -1.48 44.65
CA ARG A 185 10.06 -1.67 44.46
C ARG A 185 10.29 -2.77 43.42
N VAL A 186 10.80 -2.39 42.26
CA VAL A 186 11.18 -3.32 41.20
C VAL A 186 12.58 -3.82 41.50
N PHE A 187 12.70 -5.08 41.92
CA PHE A 187 14.00 -5.75 42.00
C PHE A 187 14.29 -6.44 40.68
N LEU A 188 15.48 -6.23 40.11
CA LEU A 188 15.91 -6.78 38.84
C LEU A 188 17.33 -7.39 38.92
N THR A 189 17.69 -8.25 37.99
CA THR A 189 19.01 -8.93 37.97
C THR A 189 19.73 -8.65 36.65
N LEU A 190 20.98 -8.18 36.69
CA LEU A 190 21.81 -7.89 35.49
C LEU A 190 23.13 -8.66 35.53
N SER A 191 23.60 -9.14 34.37
CA SER A 191 25.00 -9.57 34.21
C SER A 191 25.96 -8.38 34.27
N SER A 192 27.26 -8.63 34.49
CA SER A 192 28.30 -7.60 34.35
C SER A 192 28.26 -6.91 32.99
N SER A 193 28.05 -7.67 31.90
CA SER A 193 27.95 -7.12 30.54
C SER A 193 26.71 -6.25 30.32
N GLN A 194 25.58 -6.58 30.94
CA GLN A 194 24.37 -5.74 30.91
C GLN A 194 24.55 -4.46 31.73
N TRP A 195 25.20 -4.55 32.90
CA TRP A 195 25.55 -3.40 33.73
C TRP A 195 26.54 -2.45 33.04
N GLU A 196 27.58 -2.98 32.39
CA GLU A 196 28.55 -2.20 31.61
C GLU A 196 27.89 -1.51 30.41
N ALA A 197 26.97 -2.21 29.73
CA ALA A 197 26.16 -1.64 28.65
C ALA A 197 25.09 -0.64 29.12
N THR A 198 24.78 -0.57 30.41
CA THR A 198 23.80 0.38 30.95
C THR A 198 24.40 1.79 30.98
N PRO A 199 23.74 2.83 30.42
CA PRO A 199 24.22 4.21 30.48
C PRO A 199 24.40 4.70 31.93
N ALA A 200 25.40 5.56 32.18
CA ALA A 200 25.70 6.05 33.53
C ALA A 200 24.50 6.75 34.23
N PRO A 201 23.66 7.58 33.55
CA PRO A 201 22.46 8.14 34.18
C PRO A 201 21.46 7.07 34.60
N VAL A 202 21.24 6.06 33.76
CA VAL A 202 20.33 4.93 34.06
C VAL A 202 20.86 4.10 35.23
N ARG A 203 22.18 3.85 35.30
CA ARG A 203 22.80 3.19 36.47
C ARG A 203 22.61 3.96 37.78
N ALA A 204 22.53 5.29 37.75
CA ALA A 204 22.25 6.08 38.94
C ALA A 204 20.79 5.90 39.46
N MET A 205 19.89 5.35 38.64
CA MET A 205 18.52 4.97 39.02
C MET A 205 18.42 3.54 39.56
N LEU A 206 19.55 2.81 39.65
CA LEU A 206 19.65 1.44 40.13
C LEU A 206 20.45 1.38 41.43
N LEU A 207 19.79 0.99 42.52
CA LEU A 207 20.44 0.69 43.79
C LEU A 207 20.98 -0.75 43.74
N ASP A 208 22.30 -0.94 43.66
CA ASP A 208 22.93 -2.25 43.78
C ASP A 208 22.59 -2.87 45.15
N LEU A 209 22.16 -4.14 45.16
CA LEU A 209 21.85 -4.89 46.37
C LEU A 209 22.86 -6.01 46.54
N GLU A 210 23.34 -6.17 47.77
CA GLU A 210 24.33 -7.20 48.11
C GLU A 210 23.90 -8.60 47.63
N PRO A 211 24.87 -9.42 47.19
CA PRO A 211 24.58 -10.65 46.48
C PRO A 211 23.87 -11.68 47.37
N ALA A 212 22.57 -11.82 47.17
CA ALA A 212 21.94 -13.14 47.30
C ALA A 212 22.68 -14.12 46.38
N GLU A 213 22.84 -15.37 46.81
CA GLU A 213 23.62 -16.38 46.06
C GLU A 213 23.03 -16.60 44.66
N ARG A 214 23.75 -16.14 43.63
CA ARG A 214 23.36 -16.22 42.21
C ARG A 214 24.53 -16.74 41.36
N PRO A 215 24.28 -17.64 40.38
CA PRO A 215 25.32 -18.07 39.45
C PRO A 215 25.87 -16.94 38.57
N GLU A 216 27.05 -17.18 38.00
CA GLU A 216 27.58 -16.49 36.80
C GLU A 216 27.73 -14.95 36.92
N GLY A 217 27.99 -14.44 38.13
CA GLY A 217 28.43 -13.05 38.34
C GLY A 217 27.35 -11.99 38.13
N ALA A 218 26.09 -12.39 37.97
CA ALA A 218 24.96 -11.47 37.91
C ALA A 218 24.70 -10.82 39.28
N ARG A 219 24.41 -9.52 39.29
CA ARG A 219 24.02 -8.76 40.49
C ARG A 219 22.54 -8.44 40.50
N ARG A 220 21.99 -8.22 41.69
CA ARG A 220 20.61 -7.81 41.90
C ARG A 220 20.57 -6.32 42.22
N TYR A 221 19.63 -5.59 41.62
CA TYR A 221 19.44 -4.16 41.81
C TYR A 221 18.00 -3.90 42.24
N GLN A 222 17.76 -2.81 42.96
CA GLN A 222 16.42 -2.25 43.22
C GLN A 222 16.26 -0.96 42.43
N THR A 223 15.09 -0.77 41.86
CA THR A 223 14.66 0.48 41.22
C THR A 223 13.15 0.64 41.38
N ASP A 224 12.55 1.62 40.71
CA ASP A 224 11.12 1.86 40.60
C ASP A 224 10.64 1.64 39.15
N SER A 225 9.41 2.03 38.82
CA SER A 225 8.89 1.96 37.46
C SER A 225 9.67 2.82 36.46
N VAL A 226 10.18 3.99 36.88
CA VAL A 226 10.87 4.95 36.02
C VAL A 226 12.28 4.46 35.68
N GLY A 227 13.03 4.00 36.68
CA GLY A 227 14.37 3.44 36.44
C GLY A 227 14.34 2.10 35.67
N MET A 228 13.28 1.28 35.85
CA MET A 228 13.06 0.08 35.04
C MET A 228 12.71 0.43 33.58
N GLU A 229 11.93 1.49 33.35
CA GLU A 229 11.60 1.95 32.00
C GLU A 229 12.82 2.58 31.30
N ALA A 230 13.59 3.41 32.02
CA ALA A 230 14.87 3.94 31.53
C ALA A 230 15.87 2.83 31.14
N LEU A 231 15.86 1.71 31.86
CA LEU A 231 16.65 0.51 31.54
C LEU A 231 16.23 -0.14 30.21
N PHE A 232 14.91 -0.25 29.96
CA PHE A 232 14.39 -0.74 28.68
C PHE A 232 14.64 0.25 27.52
N CYS A 233 14.54 1.56 27.76
CA CYS A 233 14.89 2.60 26.78
C CYS A 233 16.38 2.53 26.39
N ALA A 234 17.27 2.16 27.32
CA ALA A 234 18.68 1.89 27.05
C ALA A 234 18.94 0.57 26.29
N GLY A 235 17.89 -0.19 25.92
CA GLY A 235 18.01 -1.48 25.24
C GLY A 235 18.44 -2.64 26.15
N VAL A 236 18.69 -2.38 27.44
CA VAL A 236 19.11 -3.38 28.41
C VAL A 236 17.88 -4.14 28.90
N ARG A 237 18.01 -5.47 29.05
CA ARG A 237 16.94 -6.35 29.57
C ARG A 237 17.51 -7.16 30.72
N PRO A 238 16.90 -7.12 31.92
CA PRO A 238 17.40 -7.89 33.05
C PRO A 238 17.10 -9.39 32.88
N ILE A 239 17.96 -10.21 33.48
CA ILE A 239 17.86 -11.68 33.52
C ILE A 239 16.61 -12.11 34.28
N GLU A 240 16.25 -11.36 35.33
CA GLU A 240 15.04 -11.53 36.13
C GLU A 240 14.49 -10.16 36.54
N SER A 241 13.20 -10.08 36.82
CA SER A 241 12.60 -8.97 37.57
C SER A 241 11.43 -9.46 38.43
N THR A 242 11.24 -8.86 39.60
CA THR A 242 10.23 -9.29 40.59
C THR A 242 8.86 -8.67 40.38
N ALA A 243 8.74 -7.73 39.44
CA ALA A 243 7.49 -7.17 38.98
C ALA A 243 7.51 -7.19 37.46
N GLU A 244 6.44 -7.70 36.83
CA GLU A 244 6.01 -7.03 35.61
C GLU A 244 5.74 -5.57 36.02
N ILE A 245 6.25 -4.58 35.26
CA ILE A 245 5.94 -3.18 35.55
C ILE A 245 4.41 -3.09 35.64
N PRO A 246 3.82 -2.61 36.75
CA PRO A 246 2.38 -2.44 36.85
C PRO A 246 1.99 -1.40 35.81
N TRP A 247 1.43 -1.86 34.69
CA TRP A 247 1.09 -1.05 33.53
C TRP A 247 -0.03 -0.09 33.91
N LYS A 248 0.34 1.06 34.47
CA LYS A 248 -0.60 2.14 34.79
C LYS A 248 -1.06 2.75 33.47
N TYR A 249 -2.17 2.22 33.01
CA TYR A 249 -2.90 2.68 31.83
C TYR A 249 -3.34 4.14 31.94
N VAL A 250 -3.39 4.68 33.16
CA VAL A 250 -3.66 6.07 33.49
C VAL A 250 -2.51 6.60 34.34
N ASP A 251 -1.99 7.77 33.99
CA ASP A 251 -0.97 8.48 34.77
C ASP A 251 -1.50 8.91 36.16
N GLU A 252 -0.66 8.76 37.19
CA GLU A 252 -0.97 9.18 38.57
C GLU A 252 -0.81 10.68 38.80
N GLU A 253 0.09 11.34 38.06
CA GLU A 253 0.22 12.80 38.07
C GLU A 253 -1.06 13.42 37.50
N TYR A 254 -1.58 12.88 36.39
CA TYR A 254 -2.92 13.16 35.89
C TYR A 254 -4.02 12.81 36.90
N LEU A 255 -4.07 11.60 37.48
CA LEU A 255 -5.18 11.22 38.39
C LEU A 255 -5.27 12.12 39.62
N ALA A 256 -4.15 12.59 40.15
CA ALA A 256 -4.10 13.57 41.24
C ALA A 256 -4.58 14.97 40.79
N ASN A 257 -4.35 15.34 39.52
CA ASN A 257 -4.64 16.65 38.96
C ASN A 257 -5.84 16.68 37.98
N LYS A 258 -6.66 15.62 37.89
CA LYS A 258 -7.72 15.38 36.89
C LYS A 258 -8.88 16.41 36.82
N HIS A 259 -8.83 17.45 37.65
CA HIS A 259 -9.77 18.59 37.66
C HIS A 259 -9.08 19.92 37.31
N SER A 260 -7.79 19.86 36.98
CA SER A 260 -6.93 20.94 36.50
C SER A 260 -6.55 20.64 35.05
N LEU A 261 -6.32 21.68 34.26
CA LEU A 261 -5.74 21.52 32.93
C LEU A 261 -4.23 21.24 33.05
N PRO A 262 -3.67 20.29 32.28
CA PRO A 262 -2.23 20.10 32.13
C PRO A 262 -1.48 21.41 31.85
N VAL A 263 -0.42 21.64 32.62
CA VAL A 263 0.43 22.83 32.49
C VAL A 263 1.36 22.66 31.28
N LYS A 264 1.41 23.66 30.39
CA LYS A 264 2.44 23.74 29.36
C LYS A 264 3.79 24.10 30.01
N ASP A 265 4.79 23.24 29.85
CA ASP A 265 6.17 23.50 30.27
C ASP A 265 7.07 23.85 29.06
N GLU A 266 8.38 23.97 29.26
CA GLU A 266 9.36 24.29 28.20
C GLU A 266 9.42 23.23 27.08
N THR A 267 8.81 22.06 27.28
CA THR A 267 8.74 20.94 26.33
C THR A 267 7.33 20.69 25.78
N GLY A 268 6.35 21.55 26.09
CA GLY A 268 4.98 21.45 25.57
C GLY A 268 3.94 21.03 26.62
N ILE A 269 2.86 20.40 26.18
CA ILE A 269 1.85 19.78 27.06
C ILE A 269 2.13 18.28 27.07
N ARG A 270 2.61 17.73 28.19
CA ARG A 270 3.04 16.31 28.25
C ARG A 270 1.88 15.35 27.96
N VAL A 271 1.80 14.89 26.71
CA VAL A 271 0.88 13.84 26.27
C VAL A 271 1.48 12.43 26.42
N ASP A 272 2.80 12.29 26.54
CA ASP A 272 3.50 11.05 26.17
C ASP A 272 3.66 10.01 27.30
N LEU A 273 3.21 10.31 28.53
CA LEU A 273 3.43 9.49 29.73
C LEU A 273 2.57 8.21 29.80
N SER A 274 1.24 8.30 29.63
CA SER A 274 0.34 7.13 29.64
C SER A 274 -0.56 7.06 28.40
N TYR A 275 -1.24 5.93 28.23
CA TYR A 275 -2.39 5.87 27.33
C TYR A 275 -3.53 6.74 27.88
N LYS A 276 -4.38 7.26 26.99
CA LYS A 276 -5.38 8.27 27.37
C LYS A 276 -6.77 7.66 27.53
N ASN A 277 -7.25 7.58 28.78
CA ASN A 277 -8.66 7.31 29.07
C ASN A 277 -9.55 8.48 28.59
N PRO A 278 -10.89 8.35 28.51
CA PRO A 278 -11.73 9.45 27.99
C PRO A 278 -11.64 10.76 28.78
N ALA A 279 -11.43 10.71 30.09
CA ALA A 279 -11.26 11.91 30.90
C ALA A 279 -9.93 12.62 30.58
N MET A 280 -8.84 11.87 30.36
CA MET A 280 -7.57 12.40 29.87
C MET A 280 -7.73 13.00 28.47
N VAL A 281 -8.45 12.31 27.57
CA VAL A 281 -8.72 12.83 26.22
C VAL A 281 -9.53 14.12 26.29
N GLU A 282 -10.59 14.19 27.08
CA GLU A 282 -11.37 15.42 27.26
C GLU A 282 -10.53 16.54 27.88
N THR A 283 -9.79 16.26 28.95
CA THR A 283 -8.99 17.27 29.66
C THR A 283 -7.84 17.78 28.79
N LEU A 284 -7.16 16.91 28.03
CA LEU A 284 -6.11 17.32 27.09
C LEU A 284 -6.69 18.09 25.91
N MET A 285 -7.81 17.64 25.31
CA MET A 285 -8.46 18.38 24.22
C MET A 285 -8.94 19.76 24.68
N ARG A 286 -9.42 19.91 25.92
CA ARG A 286 -9.72 21.21 26.53
C ARG A 286 -8.45 22.04 26.73
N ALA A 287 -7.38 21.47 27.30
CA ALA A 287 -6.12 22.16 27.54
C ALA A 287 -5.45 22.65 26.25
N PHE A 288 -5.43 21.85 25.19
CA PHE A 288 -4.97 22.27 23.87
C PHE A 288 -5.86 23.36 23.27
N HIS A 289 -7.19 23.30 23.43
CA HIS A 289 -8.07 24.37 22.96
C HIS A 289 -7.88 25.67 23.73
N GLU A 290 -7.73 25.62 25.05
CA GLU A 290 -7.52 26.80 25.91
C GLU A 290 -6.10 27.39 25.80
N ALA A 291 -5.11 26.59 25.40
CA ALA A 291 -3.75 27.06 25.12
C ALA A 291 -3.57 27.65 23.71
N TYR A 292 -4.43 27.28 22.75
CA TYR A 292 -4.36 27.69 21.34
C TYR A 292 -5.74 28.06 20.73
N PRO A 293 -6.56 28.92 21.39
CA PRO A 293 -7.95 29.15 21.00
C PRO A 293 -8.13 29.89 19.66
N GLU A 294 -7.07 30.54 19.16
CA GLU A 294 -7.06 31.26 17.88
C GLU A 294 -6.81 30.36 16.65
N VAL A 295 -6.30 29.14 16.85
CA VAL A 295 -6.09 28.14 15.78
C VAL A 295 -6.83 26.82 16.01
N THR A 296 -7.70 26.73 17.02
CA THR A 296 -8.46 25.50 17.35
C THR A 296 -9.95 25.77 17.60
N ARG A 297 -10.80 24.79 17.25
CA ARG A 297 -12.24 24.78 17.58
C ARG A 297 -12.64 23.39 18.09
N LEU A 298 -12.84 23.27 19.39
CA LEU A 298 -13.29 22.05 20.06
C LEU A 298 -14.82 21.90 19.99
N GLU A 299 -15.30 20.72 19.60
CA GLU A 299 -16.72 20.39 19.45
C GLU A 299 -17.04 19.01 20.06
N VAL A 300 -18.20 18.89 20.72
CA VAL A 300 -18.81 17.59 21.05
C VAL A 300 -19.69 17.17 19.88
N ILE A 301 -19.16 16.33 18.99
CA ILE A 301 -19.84 15.88 17.76
C ILE A 301 -20.94 14.83 18.03
N GLY A 302 -20.99 14.30 19.26
CA GLY A 302 -21.96 13.31 19.69
C GLY A 302 -21.67 12.79 21.09
N THR A 303 -22.39 11.75 21.48
CA THR A 303 -22.26 11.11 22.79
C THR A 303 -22.25 9.60 22.58
N SER A 304 -21.36 8.89 23.29
CA SER A 304 -21.27 7.44 23.22
C SER A 304 -22.46 6.74 23.89
N HIS A 305 -22.54 5.42 23.71
CA HIS A 305 -23.57 4.57 24.31
C HIS A 305 -23.72 4.78 25.83
N GLN A 306 -22.61 4.91 26.55
CA GLN A 306 -22.56 5.11 28.00
C GLN A 306 -22.45 6.59 28.42
N GLY A 307 -22.81 7.53 27.52
CA GLY A 307 -22.96 8.94 27.88
C GLY A 307 -21.68 9.80 27.87
N ARG A 308 -20.55 9.29 27.34
CA ARG A 308 -19.29 10.05 27.28
C ARG A 308 -19.26 10.95 26.03
N PRO A 309 -18.68 12.17 26.08
CA PRO A 309 -18.61 13.05 24.91
C PRO A 309 -17.67 12.46 23.85
N ILE A 310 -18.09 12.51 22.59
CA ILE A 310 -17.26 12.24 21.42
C ILE A 310 -16.74 13.59 20.93
N LEU A 311 -15.43 13.78 20.94
CA LEU A 311 -14.80 15.08 20.71
C LEU A 311 -14.10 15.15 19.36
N ALA A 312 -14.23 16.31 18.70
CA ALA A 312 -13.42 16.72 17.56
C ALA A 312 -12.82 18.11 17.80
N MET A 313 -11.60 18.33 17.33
CA MET A 313 -10.93 19.62 17.41
C MET A 313 -10.47 20.00 16.02
N ALA A 314 -11.24 20.82 15.31
CA ALA A 314 -10.73 21.41 14.10
C ALA A 314 -9.51 22.26 14.46
N ILE A 315 -8.38 22.03 13.79
CA ILE A 315 -7.16 22.83 13.89
C ILE A 315 -6.97 23.49 12.52
N ALA A 316 -6.78 24.81 12.48
CA ALA A 316 -6.30 25.56 11.31
C ALA A 316 -6.00 27.01 11.71
N ASP A 317 -5.15 27.73 10.98
CA ASP A 317 -4.97 29.16 11.23
C ASP A 317 -6.25 29.95 10.89
N ASN A 318 -6.66 30.89 11.74
CA ASN A 318 -7.80 31.79 11.49
C ASN A 318 -9.12 31.04 11.18
N LEU A 319 -9.47 30.00 11.95
CA LEU A 319 -10.68 29.19 11.74
C LEU A 319 -11.98 30.02 11.69
N VAL A 320 -12.77 29.84 10.62
CA VAL A 320 -14.10 30.45 10.45
C VAL A 320 -15.22 29.41 10.36
N SER A 321 -16.48 29.87 10.34
CA SER A 321 -17.67 29.00 10.34
C SER A 321 -17.99 28.38 8.97
N ASP A 322 -17.75 29.09 7.88
CA ASP A 322 -17.71 28.55 6.50
C ASP A 322 -16.26 28.60 6.01
N ASP A 323 -15.47 27.61 6.41
CA ASP A 323 -14.06 27.57 6.04
C ASP A 323 -13.88 27.12 4.58
N PRO A 324 -13.17 27.90 3.73
CA PRO A 324 -12.98 27.62 2.31
C PRO A 324 -11.84 26.63 2.01
N ARG A 325 -11.24 26.00 3.03
CA ARG A 325 -10.29 24.88 2.93
C ARG A 325 -11.01 23.53 2.78
N PRO A 326 -10.39 22.52 2.15
CA PRO A 326 -10.82 21.14 2.28
C PRO A 326 -10.56 20.66 3.72
N SER A 327 -11.44 19.80 4.23
CA SER A 327 -11.25 19.19 5.56
C SER A 327 -10.66 17.78 5.41
N VAL A 328 -9.73 17.42 6.29
CA VAL A 328 -9.13 16.08 6.40
C VAL A 328 -9.50 15.50 7.78
N LEU A 329 -9.58 14.17 7.90
CA LEU A 329 -9.72 13.52 9.20
C LEU A 329 -8.51 12.70 9.58
N LEU A 330 -8.08 12.82 10.84
CA LEU A 330 -7.41 11.71 11.55
C LEU A 330 -8.35 11.21 12.64
N ASN A 331 -8.42 9.90 12.82
CA ASN A 331 -9.25 9.28 13.85
C ASN A 331 -8.54 8.06 14.47
N GLY A 332 -8.82 7.80 15.74
CA GLY A 332 -8.35 6.62 16.44
C GLY A 332 -9.40 6.01 17.35
N ALA A 333 -9.12 4.77 17.74
CA ALA A 333 -9.94 3.91 18.57
C ALA A 333 -11.39 3.79 18.06
N HIS A 334 -11.60 3.35 16.82
CA HIS A 334 -12.88 2.71 16.44
C HIS A 334 -13.09 1.42 17.22
N HIS A 335 -12.03 0.61 17.36
CA HIS A 335 -11.95 -0.43 18.37
C HIS A 335 -11.25 0.14 19.62
N GLY A 336 -11.81 -0.05 20.82
CA GLY A 336 -11.30 0.59 22.04
C GLY A 336 -10.05 -0.07 22.65
N ASP A 337 -9.76 -1.33 22.29
CA ASP A 337 -8.58 -2.09 22.74
C ASP A 337 -7.30 -1.79 21.95
N GLU A 338 -7.35 -0.81 21.05
CA GLU A 338 -6.28 -0.42 20.12
C GLU A 338 -5.69 0.98 20.45
N PRO A 339 -5.39 1.33 21.72
CA PRO A 339 -5.26 2.73 22.16
C PRO A 339 -4.06 3.49 21.57
N ILE A 340 -3.07 2.81 21.00
CA ILE A 340 -1.98 3.44 20.22
C ILE A 340 -2.49 4.28 19.04
N SER A 341 -3.68 3.97 18.51
CA SER A 341 -4.40 4.81 17.54
C SER A 341 -4.75 6.20 18.10
N THR A 342 -5.16 6.27 19.38
CA THR A 342 -5.35 7.55 20.09
C THR A 342 -4.00 8.25 20.30
N GLU A 343 -2.93 7.51 20.56
CA GLU A 343 -1.60 8.11 20.76
C GLU A 343 -1.04 8.76 19.48
N ILE A 344 -1.20 8.12 18.32
CA ILE A 344 -0.83 8.70 17.00
C ILE A 344 -1.66 9.94 16.70
N VAL A 345 -2.93 9.95 17.10
CA VAL A 345 -3.83 11.10 16.97
C VAL A 345 -3.44 12.25 17.91
N PHE A 346 -2.94 11.99 19.11
CA PHE A 346 -2.43 13.04 20.02
C PHE A 346 -1.04 13.55 19.64
N ASP A 347 -0.19 12.67 19.10
CA ASP A 347 1.10 12.99 18.50
C ASP A 347 0.99 13.82 17.22
N ALA A 348 -0.13 13.69 16.50
CA ALA A 348 -0.57 14.76 15.61
C ALA A 348 -0.70 16.05 16.43
N ILE A 349 -1.76 16.26 17.24
CA ILE A 349 -2.06 17.55 17.95
C ILE A 349 -0.81 18.33 18.38
N GLU A 350 0.06 17.68 19.14
CA GLU A 350 1.30 18.24 19.68
C GLU A 350 2.19 18.81 18.57
N TYR A 351 2.48 18.02 17.53
CA TYR A 351 3.26 18.41 16.36
C TYR A 351 2.62 19.58 15.56
N LEU A 352 1.29 19.71 15.58
CA LEU A 352 0.57 20.71 14.76
C LEU A 352 0.58 22.09 15.42
N LEU A 353 0.49 22.09 16.75
CA LEU A 353 0.40 23.29 17.60
C LEU A 353 1.78 23.76 18.10
N ASP A 354 2.81 22.90 18.05
CA ASP A 354 4.23 23.26 18.25
C ASP A 354 4.93 23.47 16.89
N GLU A 355 4.32 24.33 16.06
CA GLU A 355 4.67 24.65 14.66
C GLU A 355 4.44 23.54 13.60
N ARG A 356 3.16 23.20 13.26
CA ARG A 356 2.52 23.09 11.89
C ARG A 356 1.49 21.91 11.67
N ILE A 357 0.16 22.18 11.74
CA ILE A 357 -0.98 21.73 10.85
C ILE A 357 -1.30 20.19 10.69
N GLU A 358 -2.48 19.52 10.83
CA GLU A 358 -3.91 19.55 11.39
C GLU A 358 -4.36 18.02 11.49
N ASP A 359 -5.36 17.37 12.14
CA ASP A 359 -6.57 17.51 13.03
C ASP A 359 -6.77 16.15 13.80
N PRO A 360 -7.24 16.07 15.09
CA PRO A 360 -7.44 14.81 15.86
C PRO A 360 -8.90 14.34 16.17
N ARG A 361 -9.14 13.02 16.37
CA ARG A 361 -10.36 12.45 17.06
C ARG A 361 -10.21 11.07 17.72
N LYS A 362 -11.08 10.78 18.71
CA LYS A 362 -11.30 9.46 19.33
C LYS A 362 -12.77 9.00 19.22
N VAL A 363 -13.02 7.80 18.69
CA VAL A 363 -14.37 7.37 18.25
C VAL A 363 -15.12 6.48 19.27
N ASN A 364 -14.44 5.50 19.89
CA ASN A 364 -14.99 4.60 20.91
C ASN A 364 -14.41 4.94 22.30
N PRO A 365 -14.91 5.99 22.99
CA PRO A 365 -14.45 6.31 24.33
C PRO A 365 -14.83 5.22 25.36
N ASP A 366 -15.93 4.51 25.15
CA ASP A 366 -16.47 3.55 26.13
C ASP A 366 -15.65 2.26 26.20
N GLY A 367 -15.38 1.65 25.06
CA GLY A 367 -14.47 0.52 24.95
C GLY A 367 -13.06 0.89 25.41
N ALA A 368 -12.54 2.05 25.00
CA ALA A 368 -11.22 2.50 25.42
C ALA A 368 -11.14 2.80 26.93
N HIS A 369 -12.26 3.18 27.59
CA HIS A 369 -12.32 3.26 29.04
C HIS A 369 -12.27 1.88 29.69
N ALA A 370 -13.00 0.90 29.16
CA ALA A 370 -12.95 -0.46 29.68
C ALA A 370 -11.57 -1.11 29.54
N PHE A 371 -10.90 -0.92 28.40
CA PHE A 371 -9.55 -1.43 28.17
C PHE A 371 -8.53 -0.87 29.19
N LEU A 372 -8.63 0.43 29.50
CA LEU A 372 -7.65 1.15 30.32
C LEU A 372 -7.94 1.07 31.83
N GLU A 373 -9.21 1.15 32.24
CA GLU A 373 -9.61 1.20 33.67
C GLU A 373 -10.01 -0.17 34.25
N GLN A 374 -10.49 -1.10 33.41
CA GLN A 374 -11.16 -2.32 33.87
C GLN A 374 -10.36 -3.58 33.53
N SER A 375 -9.97 -3.77 32.26
CA SER A 375 -9.13 -4.90 31.85
C SER A 375 -8.59 -4.74 30.44
N PHE A 376 -7.30 -5.06 30.26
CA PHE A 376 -6.61 -5.19 28.96
C PHE A 376 -7.20 -6.26 28.01
N ARG A 377 -8.25 -6.97 28.42
CA ARG A 377 -9.00 -7.96 27.61
C ARG A 377 -10.38 -7.46 27.18
N MET A 378 -10.80 -6.26 27.59
CA MET A 378 -12.15 -5.72 27.40
C MET A 378 -12.10 -4.53 26.43
N GLY A 379 -13.27 -4.14 25.93
CA GLY A 379 -13.44 -2.83 25.30
C GLY A 379 -13.04 -2.74 23.82
N ARG A 380 -12.92 -3.87 23.11
CA ARG A 380 -12.83 -3.86 21.64
C ARG A 380 -14.01 -3.12 21.03
N LYS A 381 -15.21 -3.59 21.36
CA LYS A 381 -16.50 -3.06 20.94
C LYS A 381 -16.92 -1.83 21.75
N ASN A 382 -18.09 -1.24 21.49
CA ASN A 382 -18.60 -0.10 22.29
C ASN A 382 -19.17 -0.49 23.68
N GLY A 383 -19.27 -1.80 24.00
CA GLY A 383 -19.76 -2.26 25.31
C GLY A 383 -21.24 -1.95 25.56
N ARG A 384 -22.02 -1.89 24.48
CA ARG A 384 -23.49 -1.89 24.51
C ARG A 384 -24.02 -3.22 25.02
N GLU A 385 -25.08 -3.19 25.82
CA GLU A 385 -25.77 -4.40 26.25
C GLU A 385 -26.46 -5.10 25.06
N VAL A 386 -26.09 -6.36 24.83
CA VAL A 386 -26.79 -7.29 23.94
C VAL A 386 -27.42 -8.41 24.82
N ASP A 387 -28.59 -8.91 24.40
CA ASP A 387 -29.31 -10.05 25.00
C ASP A 387 -29.48 -10.08 26.54
N GLY A 388 -29.45 -8.91 27.19
CA GLY A 388 -29.72 -8.73 28.62
C GLY A 388 -28.50 -8.86 29.53
N VAL A 389 -27.28 -8.75 28.99
CA VAL A 389 -26.02 -8.94 29.73
C VAL A 389 -25.25 -7.63 29.87
N SER A 390 -25.58 -6.85 30.89
CA SER A 390 -24.90 -5.57 31.16
C SER A 390 -23.42 -5.74 31.55
N GLY A 391 -22.49 -5.17 30.77
CA GLY A 391 -21.08 -5.06 31.14
C GLY A 391 -20.13 -4.91 29.94
N HIS A 392 -18.85 -4.64 30.20
CA HIS A 392 -17.80 -4.73 29.18
C HIS A 392 -17.15 -6.12 29.23
N ARG A 393 -17.36 -6.94 28.20
CA ARG A 393 -16.52 -8.13 27.92
C ARG A 393 -15.60 -7.84 26.73
N ARG A 394 -14.80 -8.82 26.30
CA ARG A 394 -14.04 -8.70 25.04
C ARG A 394 -14.99 -8.54 23.85
N ASP A 395 -16.07 -9.33 23.88
CA ASP A 395 -16.95 -9.56 22.75
C ASP A 395 -18.41 -9.10 23.00
N GLU A 396 -18.62 -8.17 23.95
CA GLU A 396 -19.94 -7.60 24.30
C GLU A 396 -20.17 -6.23 23.62
N GLY A 397 -21.38 -5.96 23.14
CA GLY A 397 -21.70 -4.75 22.34
C GLY A 397 -21.42 -4.89 20.85
N VAL A 398 -21.23 -3.76 20.15
CA VAL A 398 -21.11 -3.68 18.68
C VAL A 398 -19.70 -3.31 18.22
N ASP A 399 -19.22 -3.97 17.15
CA ASP A 399 -18.02 -3.57 16.42
C ASP A 399 -18.37 -2.36 15.53
N LEU A 400 -17.88 -1.17 15.92
CA LEU A 400 -18.18 0.07 15.21
C LEU A 400 -17.67 0.06 13.76
N ASN A 401 -16.56 -0.65 13.48
CA ASN A 401 -16.03 -0.78 12.12
C ASN A 401 -16.68 -1.96 11.36
N ARG A 402 -17.91 -2.36 11.76
CA ARG A 402 -18.89 -3.16 11.00
C ARG A 402 -20.30 -2.52 10.99
N ASN A 403 -20.49 -1.35 11.59
CA ASN A 403 -21.82 -0.74 11.74
C ASN A 403 -22.20 0.25 10.63
N TYR A 404 -21.31 0.55 9.67
CA TYR A 404 -21.56 1.56 8.64
C TYR A 404 -22.48 1.04 7.51
N PRO A 405 -23.34 1.88 6.89
CA PRO A 405 -24.36 1.42 5.95
C PRO A 405 -23.89 0.80 4.63
N PHE A 406 -22.71 1.18 4.13
CA PHE A 406 -22.31 0.79 2.77
C PHE A 406 -22.10 -0.73 2.67
N ARG A 407 -22.88 -1.36 1.78
CA ARG A 407 -22.85 -2.82 1.52
C ARG A 407 -22.93 -3.65 2.81
N TRP A 408 -23.61 -3.15 3.84
CA TRP A 408 -23.77 -3.81 5.12
C TRP A 408 -24.40 -5.21 4.96
N HIS A 409 -23.78 -6.24 5.54
CA HIS A 409 -24.15 -7.66 5.36
C HIS A 409 -24.05 -8.19 3.92
N SER A 410 -23.35 -7.52 2.98
CA SER A 410 -23.23 -8.03 1.60
C SER A 410 -22.45 -9.34 1.51
N LEU A 411 -21.57 -9.64 2.47
CA LEU A 411 -20.84 -10.91 2.55
C LEU A 411 -21.51 -11.90 3.53
N GLY A 412 -22.76 -11.65 3.94
CA GLY A 412 -23.47 -12.47 4.91
C GLY A 412 -22.72 -12.55 6.25
N GLU A 413 -22.57 -13.76 6.79
CA GLU A 413 -21.78 -14.03 8.01
C GLU A 413 -20.26 -14.17 7.77
N GLU A 414 -19.75 -13.91 6.56
CA GLU A 414 -18.30 -13.98 6.27
C GLU A 414 -17.55 -12.65 6.48
N GLY A 415 -18.21 -11.49 6.26
CA GLY A 415 -17.60 -10.15 6.44
C GLY A 415 -17.78 -9.52 7.83
N SER A 416 -18.89 -9.85 8.48
CA SER A 416 -19.19 -9.56 9.89
C SER A 416 -20.26 -10.52 10.38
N SER A 417 -20.70 -10.42 11.64
CA SER A 417 -21.65 -11.40 12.21
C SER A 417 -22.93 -10.77 12.78
N SER A 418 -24.01 -11.53 12.75
CA SER A 418 -25.28 -11.22 13.42
C SER A 418 -25.41 -11.80 14.84
N GLU A 419 -24.46 -12.64 15.29
CA GLU A 419 -24.41 -13.15 16.66
C GLU A 419 -23.85 -12.09 17.62
N GLY A 420 -24.57 -11.76 18.70
CA GLY A 420 -24.19 -10.70 19.65
C GLY A 420 -22.82 -10.90 20.28
N GLU A 421 -22.52 -12.14 20.70
CA GLU A 421 -21.24 -12.55 21.31
C GLU A 421 -20.07 -12.60 20.32
N SER A 422 -20.28 -12.39 19.01
CA SER A 422 -19.19 -12.41 18.02
C SER A 422 -18.35 -11.15 18.09
N SER A 423 -17.02 -11.26 18.13
CA SER A 423 -16.08 -10.12 18.11
C SER A 423 -16.23 -9.17 16.89
N TYR A 424 -16.98 -9.60 15.86
CA TYR A 424 -17.36 -8.82 14.67
C TYR A 424 -18.88 -8.55 14.58
N TYR A 425 -19.61 -8.52 15.70
CA TYR A 425 -21.05 -8.24 15.72
C TYR A 425 -21.34 -6.87 15.11
N ARG A 426 -22.10 -6.85 14.01
CA ARG A 426 -22.35 -5.67 13.17
C ARG A 426 -23.41 -4.71 13.70
N GLY A 427 -24.08 -5.06 14.81
CA GLY A 427 -25.22 -4.33 15.37
C GLY A 427 -26.56 -4.71 14.73
N ALA A 428 -27.66 -4.26 15.34
CA ALA A 428 -29.02 -4.67 14.95
C ALA A 428 -29.52 -4.08 13.62
N LYS A 429 -28.85 -3.03 13.11
CA LYS A 429 -29.10 -2.39 11.80
C LYS A 429 -27.90 -1.49 11.44
N PRO A 430 -27.69 -1.09 10.18
CA PRO A 430 -26.67 -0.10 9.85
C PRO A 430 -26.95 1.22 10.57
N GLY A 431 -25.90 1.86 11.10
CA GLY A 431 -25.98 3.07 11.92
C GLY A 431 -26.76 2.89 13.23
N SER A 432 -26.82 1.68 13.80
CA SER A 432 -27.48 1.42 15.09
C SER A 432 -26.79 2.10 16.27
N GLU A 433 -25.50 2.40 16.16
CA GLU A 433 -24.69 2.94 17.26
C GLU A 433 -24.57 4.46 17.24
N PRO A 434 -24.59 5.13 18.41
CA PRO A 434 -24.49 6.58 18.48
C PRO A 434 -23.09 7.08 18.07
N GLU A 435 -22.03 6.30 18.28
CA GLU A 435 -20.67 6.62 17.81
C GLU A 435 -20.61 6.67 16.27
N THR A 436 -21.13 5.63 15.61
CA THR A 436 -21.21 5.55 14.15
C THR A 436 -22.07 6.68 13.59
N ARG A 437 -23.20 7.02 14.22
CA ARG A 437 -24.03 8.16 13.81
C ARG A 437 -23.35 9.51 13.98
N ALA A 438 -22.56 9.72 15.04
CA ALA A 438 -21.79 10.95 15.24
C ALA A 438 -20.72 11.11 14.13
N MET A 439 -20.04 10.02 13.79
CA MET A 439 -19.07 10.00 12.69
C MET A 439 -19.71 10.23 11.33
N MET A 440 -20.86 9.61 11.05
CA MET A 440 -21.62 9.83 9.81
C MET A 440 -22.13 11.28 9.71
N ALA A 441 -22.70 11.84 10.78
CA ALA A 441 -23.20 13.21 10.79
C ALA A 441 -22.07 14.25 10.61
N LEU A 442 -20.88 13.98 11.15
CA LEU A 442 -19.69 14.81 10.92
C LEU A 442 -19.20 14.69 9.45
N ALA A 443 -19.17 13.49 8.88
CA ALA A 443 -18.81 13.26 7.48
C ALA A 443 -19.78 13.96 6.52
N GLU A 444 -21.08 13.86 6.80
CA GLU A 444 -22.16 14.52 6.08
C GLU A 444 -21.97 16.05 6.05
N ARG A 445 -21.62 16.62 7.21
CA ARG A 445 -21.49 18.07 7.40
C ARG A 445 -20.24 18.68 6.75
N GLU A 446 -19.12 17.94 6.73
CA GLU A 446 -17.81 18.46 6.30
C GLU A 446 -17.34 17.97 4.92
N ARG A 447 -17.93 16.87 4.38
CA ARG A 447 -17.57 16.20 3.10
C ARG A 447 -16.03 16.11 2.92
N PHE A 448 -15.37 15.39 3.83
CA PHE A 448 -13.91 15.31 3.92
C PHE A 448 -13.24 14.86 2.62
N ILE A 449 -12.14 15.51 2.24
CA ILE A 449 -11.39 15.14 1.02
C ILE A 449 -10.68 13.79 1.20
N ALA A 450 -10.15 13.56 2.41
CA ALA A 450 -9.45 12.35 2.79
C ALA A 450 -9.63 12.06 4.29
N SER A 451 -9.40 10.82 4.70
CA SER A 451 -9.39 10.43 6.11
C SER A 451 -8.35 9.34 6.38
N ILE A 452 -7.85 9.29 7.62
CA ILE A 452 -7.10 8.15 8.14
C ILE A 452 -7.80 7.60 9.39
N SER A 453 -8.03 6.29 9.38
CA SER A 453 -8.53 5.50 10.50
C SER A 453 -7.40 4.66 11.08
N TYR A 454 -6.96 4.96 12.31
CA TYR A 454 -5.83 4.27 12.94
C TYR A 454 -6.29 3.04 13.75
N HIS A 455 -5.64 1.91 13.49
CA HIS A 455 -6.03 0.58 13.98
C HIS A 455 -4.82 -0.29 14.38
N THR A 456 -5.04 -1.45 15.00
CA THR A 456 -3.96 -2.41 15.33
C THR A 456 -4.31 -3.89 15.12
N GLY A 457 -3.27 -4.68 14.88
CA GLY A 457 -3.36 -6.10 14.55
C GLY A 457 -2.23 -6.54 13.62
N THR A 458 -1.72 -5.63 12.79
CA THR A 458 -0.56 -5.85 11.93
C THR A 458 0.19 -4.54 11.60
N VAL A 459 0.91 -4.48 10.48
CA VAL A 459 1.57 -3.27 9.96
C VAL A 459 1.30 -3.18 8.46
N CYS A 460 0.34 -2.35 8.06
CA CYS A 460 -0.05 -2.12 6.66
C CYS A 460 -0.89 -0.85 6.49
N ILE A 461 -1.21 -0.52 5.24
CA ILE A 461 -2.26 0.44 4.87
C ILE A 461 -3.34 -0.34 4.12
N LEU A 462 -4.61 -0.08 4.40
CA LEU A 462 -5.74 -0.49 3.58
C LEU A 462 -6.28 0.73 2.82
N ALA A 463 -6.81 0.49 1.63
CA ALA A 463 -7.52 1.51 0.84
C ALA A 463 -8.79 0.89 0.23
N PRO A 464 -9.89 1.65 0.16
CA PRO A 464 -11.19 1.17 -0.29
C PRO A 464 -11.19 0.86 -1.80
N TYR A 465 -12.12 0.03 -2.25
CA TYR A 465 -13.03 -0.79 -1.46
C TYR A 465 -12.33 -2.00 -0.87
N THR A 466 -12.62 -2.33 0.39
CA THR A 466 -12.01 -3.47 1.11
C THR A 466 -12.86 -4.74 1.05
N ILE A 467 -14.14 -4.62 0.73
CA ILE A 467 -15.06 -5.73 0.40
C ILE A 467 -14.62 -6.42 -0.90
N ASP A 468 -14.40 -7.74 -0.88
CA ASP A 468 -13.74 -8.46 -1.99
C ASP A 468 -14.46 -8.37 -3.34
N GLU A 469 -15.79 -8.48 -3.35
CA GLU A 469 -16.60 -8.47 -4.59
C GLU A 469 -16.92 -7.06 -5.12
N VAL A 470 -16.55 -6.00 -4.40
CA VAL A 470 -16.83 -4.62 -4.83
C VAL A 470 -15.76 -4.13 -5.80
N GLU A 471 -16.21 -3.67 -6.98
CA GLU A 471 -15.38 -3.03 -8.00
C GLU A 471 -14.96 -1.62 -7.57
N ASN A 472 -13.71 -1.29 -7.88
CA ASN A 472 -13.14 0.03 -7.62
C ASN A 472 -13.34 0.99 -8.80
N PRO A 473 -13.53 2.30 -8.55
CA PRO A 473 -13.51 3.33 -9.58
C PRO A 473 -12.25 3.28 -10.45
N SER A 474 -12.37 3.80 -11.68
CA SER A 474 -11.29 3.84 -12.66
C SER A 474 -11.06 5.28 -13.15
N PRO A 475 -9.94 5.93 -12.83
CA PRO A 475 -8.84 5.45 -11.98
C PRO A 475 -9.23 5.33 -10.49
N ASN A 476 -8.54 4.46 -9.74
CA ASN A 476 -8.65 4.36 -8.29
C ASN A 476 -7.57 5.23 -7.62
N GLU A 477 -7.94 6.47 -7.32
CA GLU A 477 -7.09 7.42 -6.62
C GLU A 477 -6.80 7.02 -5.17
N ALA A 478 -7.75 6.40 -4.47
CA ALA A 478 -7.54 5.99 -3.08
C ALA A 478 -6.45 4.91 -2.95
N TRP A 479 -6.43 3.96 -3.87
CA TRP A 479 -5.41 2.92 -3.96
C TRP A 479 -4.04 3.50 -4.35
N GLU A 480 -3.97 4.38 -5.35
CA GLU A 480 -2.67 4.95 -5.76
C GLU A 480 -2.10 5.92 -4.72
N ILE A 481 -2.92 6.76 -4.09
CA ILE A 481 -2.50 7.64 -2.97
C ILE A 481 -2.06 6.81 -1.76
N GLY A 482 -2.84 5.79 -1.37
CA GLY A 482 -2.42 4.83 -0.34
C GLY A 482 -1.12 4.09 -0.71
N GLY A 483 -0.89 3.85 -2.00
CA GLY A 483 0.34 3.27 -2.55
C GLY A 483 1.53 4.22 -2.50
N GLU A 484 1.35 5.50 -2.81
CA GLU A 484 2.37 6.55 -2.68
C GLU A 484 2.84 6.67 -1.23
N ILE A 485 1.89 6.80 -0.29
CA ILE A 485 2.16 6.84 1.15
C ILE A 485 2.86 5.54 1.59
N SER A 486 2.32 4.37 1.22
CA SER A 486 2.91 3.05 1.53
C SER A 486 4.37 2.90 1.10
N ARG A 487 4.77 3.53 -0.02
CA ARG A 487 6.15 3.53 -0.54
C ARG A 487 7.08 4.51 0.18
N ALA A 488 6.55 5.60 0.75
CA ALA A 488 7.30 6.64 1.45
C ALA A 488 7.36 6.44 2.98
N MET A 489 6.45 5.64 3.56
CA MET A 489 6.46 5.30 4.99
C MET A 489 7.78 4.64 5.44
N PRO A 490 8.25 4.94 6.67
CA PRO A 490 9.49 4.38 7.20
C PRO A 490 9.38 2.87 7.49
N ARG A 491 10.53 2.25 7.80
CA ARG A 491 10.55 0.89 8.34
C ARG A 491 10.04 0.92 9.78
N HIS A 492 8.95 0.21 10.06
CA HIS A 492 8.33 0.13 11.38
C HIS A 492 9.24 -0.62 12.38
N PRO A 493 9.32 -0.22 13.68
CA PRO A 493 10.17 -0.85 14.69
C PRO A 493 10.05 -2.37 14.87
N GLU A 494 8.88 -2.97 14.59
CA GLU A 494 8.73 -4.45 14.51
C GLU A 494 9.45 -5.08 13.29
N GLY A 495 10.33 -4.35 12.60
CA GLY A 495 11.03 -4.81 11.41
C GLY A 495 10.12 -5.00 10.18
N ARG A 496 8.97 -4.31 10.12
CA ARG A 496 7.94 -4.41 9.07
C ARG A 496 7.89 -3.15 8.21
N SER A 497 7.18 -3.20 7.08
CA SER A 497 6.85 -2.04 6.24
C SER A 497 5.34 -1.96 6.04
N PHE A 498 4.82 -0.74 6.04
CA PHE A 498 3.40 -0.38 5.85
C PHE A 498 2.91 -0.66 4.41
N ARG A 499 2.92 -1.93 3.99
CA ARG A 499 2.49 -2.34 2.64
C ARG A 499 0.99 -2.09 2.44
N LEU A 500 0.62 -1.49 1.32
CA LEU A 500 -0.78 -1.40 0.88
C LEU A 500 -1.40 -2.79 0.68
N ARG A 501 -2.68 -2.94 1.02
CA ARG A 501 -3.52 -4.13 0.82
C ARG A 501 -4.97 -3.71 0.52
N LYS A 502 -5.77 -4.63 -0.03
CA LYS A 502 -7.24 -4.48 -0.10
C LYS A 502 -7.85 -4.71 1.28
N ASN A 503 -7.60 -5.87 1.87
CA ASN A 503 -8.06 -6.24 3.20
C ASN A 503 -7.04 -7.17 3.90
N LEU A 504 -7.40 -7.65 5.09
CA LEU A 504 -6.68 -8.69 5.84
C LEU A 504 -7.40 -10.04 5.85
N TYR A 505 -8.72 -9.97 5.79
CA TYR A 505 -9.72 -11.03 5.77
C TYR A 505 -11.02 -10.38 5.22
N PRO A 506 -12.06 -11.16 4.86
CA PRO A 506 -13.32 -10.59 4.36
C PRO A 506 -13.96 -9.64 5.38
N VAL A 507 -14.47 -8.50 4.91
CA VAL A 507 -15.11 -7.46 5.72
C VAL A 507 -16.27 -6.82 4.97
N ASP A 508 -17.27 -6.31 5.69
CA ASP A 508 -18.32 -5.42 5.19
C ASP A 508 -18.72 -4.38 6.26
N GLY A 509 -19.45 -3.33 5.90
CA GLY A 509 -19.90 -2.29 6.85
C GLY A 509 -18.79 -1.45 7.49
N THR A 510 -17.65 -1.28 6.82
CA THR A 510 -16.48 -0.54 7.34
C THR A 510 -16.61 0.98 7.18
N ASP A 511 -15.86 1.75 7.97
CA ASP A 511 -15.82 3.21 7.88
C ASP A 511 -15.23 3.67 6.54
N GLN A 512 -14.03 3.20 6.17
CA GLN A 512 -13.34 3.57 4.95
C GLN A 512 -14.16 3.34 3.67
N ASP A 513 -14.91 2.24 3.59
CA ASP A 513 -15.72 1.91 2.42
C ASP A 513 -16.98 2.80 2.34
N TRP A 514 -17.59 3.16 3.48
CA TRP A 514 -18.73 4.08 3.52
C TRP A 514 -18.33 5.53 3.22
N PHE A 515 -17.24 6.02 3.82
CA PHE A 515 -16.68 7.35 3.52
C PHE A 515 -16.32 7.48 2.02
N ARG A 516 -15.83 6.40 1.40
CA ARG A 516 -15.61 6.39 -0.05
C ARG A 516 -16.92 6.49 -0.83
N ALA A 517 -17.89 5.64 -0.51
CA ALA A 517 -19.11 5.49 -1.29
C ALA A 517 -19.99 6.74 -1.34
N GLU A 518 -20.27 7.37 -0.19
CA GLU A 518 -21.24 8.47 -0.11
C GLU A 518 -20.63 9.85 -0.43
N HIS A 519 -19.31 9.99 -0.33
CA HIS A 519 -18.65 11.32 -0.36
C HIS A 519 -17.45 11.39 -1.30
N GLY A 520 -16.97 10.26 -1.85
CA GLY A 520 -15.76 10.18 -2.67
C GLY A 520 -14.46 10.37 -1.89
N THR A 521 -14.51 10.32 -0.55
CA THR A 521 -13.35 10.56 0.32
C THR A 521 -12.22 9.56 0.03
N VAL A 522 -10.97 10.04 0.00
CA VAL A 522 -9.78 9.18 0.05
C VAL A 522 -9.59 8.69 1.49
N ALA A 523 -10.35 7.68 1.87
CA ALA A 523 -10.36 7.12 3.21
C ALA A 523 -9.36 5.96 3.33
N LEU A 524 -8.32 6.11 4.12
CA LEU A 524 -7.30 5.08 4.35
C LEU A 524 -7.43 4.52 5.77
N LEU A 525 -7.09 3.24 5.95
CA LEU A 525 -6.96 2.63 7.27
C LEU A 525 -5.50 2.23 7.50
N VAL A 526 -4.91 2.71 8.60
CA VAL A 526 -3.51 2.44 8.95
C VAL A 526 -3.45 1.48 10.13
N GLU A 527 -3.03 0.26 9.82
CA GLU A 527 -2.65 -0.76 10.79
C GLU A 527 -1.29 -0.41 11.36
N ALA A 528 -1.30 0.16 12.56
CA ALA A 528 -0.17 0.90 13.13
C ALA A 528 0.91 -0.01 13.74
N VAL A 529 0.52 -1.12 14.34
CA VAL A 529 1.38 -2.07 15.05
C VAL A 529 0.65 -3.41 15.29
N ARG A 530 1.39 -4.52 15.32
CA ARG A 530 0.78 -5.85 15.50
C ARG A 530 0.18 -6.08 16.90
N ARG A 531 0.73 -5.44 17.92
CA ARG A 531 0.26 -5.48 19.32
C ARG A 531 0.60 -4.16 20.02
N THR A 532 -0.38 -3.55 20.68
CA THR A 532 -0.23 -2.34 21.50
C THR A 532 1.02 -2.41 22.40
N PRO A 533 2.00 -1.49 22.22
CA PRO A 533 3.21 -1.43 23.04
C PRO A 533 2.87 -1.20 24.52
N ARG A 534 3.61 -1.85 25.44
CA ARG A 534 3.33 -1.77 26.88
C ARG A 534 4.06 -0.63 27.60
N ASN A 535 5.29 -0.31 27.21
CA ASN A 535 6.11 0.78 27.78
C ASN A 535 6.24 1.96 26.81
N PHE A 536 6.58 3.13 27.36
CA PHE A 536 6.87 4.36 26.63
C PHE A 536 7.94 4.15 25.54
N CYS A 537 9.04 3.49 25.91
CA CYS A 537 10.19 3.20 25.03
C CYS A 537 9.82 2.42 23.75
N ALA A 538 8.69 1.69 23.76
CA ALA A 538 8.15 0.98 22.61
C ALA A 538 6.91 1.68 22.01
N ARG A 539 6.16 2.48 22.77
CA ARG A 539 5.08 3.35 22.24
C ARG A 539 5.66 4.41 21.31
N ARG A 540 6.64 5.18 21.79
CA ARG A 540 7.15 6.36 21.08
C ARG A 540 7.71 6.04 19.69
N PRO A 541 8.58 5.02 19.48
CA PRO A 541 9.05 4.68 18.13
C PRO A 541 7.95 4.17 17.19
N VAL A 542 6.87 3.57 17.73
CA VAL A 542 5.70 3.16 16.93
C VAL A 542 4.90 4.38 16.48
N VAL A 543 4.67 5.33 17.37
CA VAL A 543 4.05 6.62 17.07
C VAL A 543 4.87 7.39 16.03
N GLU A 544 6.17 7.59 16.28
CA GLU A 544 7.11 8.27 15.36
C GLU A 544 7.18 7.61 13.97
N ALA A 545 7.06 6.27 13.90
CA ALA A 545 7.02 5.55 12.63
C ALA A 545 5.66 5.60 11.91
N ASN A 546 4.58 5.95 12.61
CA ASN A 546 3.24 6.14 12.04
C ASN A 546 2.99 7.59 11.61
N ARG A 547 3.58 8.58 12.28
CA ARG A 547 3.40 10.03 12.00
C ARG A 547 3.52 10.42 10.51
N PRO A 548 4.44 9.87 9.69
CA PRO A 548 4.51 10.22 8.28
C PRO A 548 3.25 9.88 7.46
N SER A 549 2.37 8.98 7.94
CA SER A 549 1.17 8.58 7.20
C SER A 549 0.21 9.74 6.96
N TRP A 550 0.01 10.61 7.94
CA TRP A 550 -0.82 11.81 7.79
C TRP A 550 -0.05 12.95 7.12
N ILE A 551 1.24 13.16 7.45
CA ILE A 551 2.08 14.18 6.79
C ILE A 551 2.10 13.97 5.27
N LEU A 552 2.33 12.73 4.81
CA LEU A 552 2.38 12.39 3.39
C LEU A 552 1.01 12.53 2.70
N LEU A 553 -0.10 12.35 3.42
CA LEU A 553 -1.45 12.61 2.92
C LEU A 553 -1.70 14.12 2.77
N PHE A 554 -1.27 14.93 3.74
CA PHE A 554 -1.34 16.39 3.69
C PHE A 554 -0.49 16.95 2.55
N ASP A 555 0.76 16.52 2.41
CA ASP A 555 1.61 16.82 1.25
C ASP A 555 0.91 16.44 -0.06
N ARG A 556 0.21 15.28 -0.10
CA ARG A 556 -0.48 14.82 -1.30
C ARG A 556 -1.75 15.61 -1.64
N ILE A 557 -2.37 16.28 -0.67
CA ILE A 557 -3.49 17.21 -0.86
C ILE A 557 -2.96 18.59 -1.29
N LEU A 558 -1.95 19.11 -0.60
CA LEU A 558 -1.41 20.46 -0.76
C LEU A 558 -0.47 20.63 -1.97
N GLU A 559 0.23 19.57 -2.36
CA GLU A 559 1.19 19.58 -3.46
C GLU A 559 0.74 18.76 -4.68
N GLY A 560 -0.16 17.80 -4.49
CA GLY A 560 -0.69 16.94 -5.54
C GLY A 560 -1.81 17.58 -6.38
N PRO A 561 -2.29 16.87 -7.41
CA PRO A 561 -3.45 17.27 -8.20
C PRO A 561 -4.74 17.22 -7.36
N THR A 562 -5.17 18.39 -6.91
CA THR A 562 -6.34 18.59 -6.05
C THR A 562 -7.24 19.70 -6.63
N LEU A 563 -8.53 19.38 -6.79
CA LEU A 563 -9.59 20.31 -7.16
C LEU A 563 -10.42 20.67 -5.93
N LEU A 564 -10.64 21.96 -5.71
CA LEU A 564 -11.60 22.54 -4.77
C LEU A 564 -12.71 23.22 -5.58
N GLY A 565 -13.90 22.64 -5.57
CA GLY A 565 -15.05 23.16 -6.28
C GLY A 565 -16.04 23.91 -5.39
N ARG A 566 -16.91 24.69 -6.03
CA ARG A 566 -18.13 25.22 -5.45
C ARG A 566 -19.27 25.21 -6.46
N VAL A 567 -20.48 24.86 -6.03
CA VAL A 567 -21.71 24.90 -6.84
C VAL A 567 -22.68 25.90 -6.22
N VAL A 568 -23.19 26.81 -7.04
CA VAL A 568 -24.13 27.88 -6.66
C VAL A 568 -25.20 28.06 -7.73
N ASP A 569 -26.30 28.71 -7.38
CA ASP A 569 -27.20 29.31 -8.38
C ASP A 569 -26.69 30.69 -8.84
N ARG A 570 -27.42 31.30 -9.79
CA ARG A 570 -27.11 32.61 -10.38
C ARG A 570 -27.07 33.75 -9.35
N GLU A 571 -27.85 33.63 -8.29
CA GLU A 571 -27.90 34.56 -7.16
C GLU A 571 -26.72 34.35 -6.18
N GLY A 572 -25.87 33.34 -6.41
CA GLY A 572 -24.68 33.03 -5.62
C GLY A 572 -24.98 32.21 -4.35
N LYS A 573 -26.22 31.72 -4.19
CA LYS A 573 -26.62 30.86 -3.08
C LYS A 573 -26.04 29.45 -3.30
N PRO A 574 -25.51 28.80 -2.24
CA PRO A 574 -24.96 27.46 -2.36
C PRO A 574 -26.01 26.41 -2.71
N LEU A 575 -25.60 25.42 -3.51
CA LEU A 575 -26.41 24.26 -3.87
C LEU A 575 -25.72 22.97 -3.40
N GLU A 576 -26.49 22.05 -2.80
CA GLU A 576 -26.17 20.63 -2.91
C GLU A 576 -26.51 20.19 -4.34
N ALA A 577 -25.51 19.65 -5.02
CA ALA A 577 -25.56 19.23 -6.40
C ALA A 577 -24.72 17.96 -6.56
N HIS A 578 -25.15 17.06 -7.44
CA HIS A 578 -24.35 15.93 -7.87
C HIS A 578 -23.13 16.41 -8.67
N VAL A 579 -21.95 15.84 -8.43
CA VAL A 579 -20.66 16.25 -9.00
C VAL A 579 -19.96 15.04 -9.65
N GLU A 580 -19.99 15.00 -10.98
CA GLU A 580 -19.36 13.98 -11.80
C GLU A 580 -18.00 14.47 -12.32
N ILE A 581 -17.02 13.56 -12.38
CA ILE A 581 -15.77 13.72 -13.13
C ILE A 581 -15.86 12.76 -14.33
N LEU A 582 -16.02 13.25 -15.55
CA LEU A 582 -16.34 12.37 -16.69
C LEU A 582 -15.18 11.46 -17.12
N GLU A 583 -13.94 11.79 -16.75
CA GLU A 583 -12.76 10.94 -16.94
C GLU A 583 -12.55 9.94 -15.79
N GLN A 584 -13.46 9.87 -14.81
CA GLN A 584 -13.43 8.91 -13.72
C GLN A 584 -14.72 8.09 -13.70
N GLU A 585 -14.59 6.81 -14.03
CA GLU A 585 -15.69 5.85 -13.94
C GLU A 585 -15.95 5.51 -12.47
N VAL A 586 -16.95 6.18 -11.87
CA VAL A 586 -17.47 5.81 -10.56
C VAL A 586 -18.07 4.40 -10.59
N ARG A 587 -17.85 3.63 -9.53
CA ARG A 587 -18.29 2.22 -9.40
C ARG A 587 -19.07 2.03 -8.10
N ALA A 588 -19.48 0.80 -7.83
CA ALA A 588 -20.15 0.32 -6.62
C ALA A 588 -21.51 0.95 -6.21
N GLY A 589 -21.88 2.11 -6.78
CA GLY A 589 -23.02 2.94 -6.39
C GLY A 589 -22.63 4.32 -5.86
N GLU A 590 -21.38 4.78 -6.08
CA GLU A 590 -20.91 6.10 -5.63
C GLU A 590 -21.80 7.26 -6.11
N VAL A 591 -22.30 8.05 -5.16
CA VAL A 591 -23.04 9.30 -5.39
C VAL A 591 -22.23 10.41 -4.76
N TRP A 592 -21.88 11.44 -5.53
CA TRP A 592 -20.92 12.46 -5.12
C TRP A 592 -21.60 13.82 -5.09
N THR A 593 -21.66 14.51 -3.93
CA THR A 593 -22.30 15.82 -3.82
C THR A 593 -21.42 16.93 -3.26
N SER A 594 -21.76 18.18 -3.59
CA SER A 594 -21.31 19.37 -2.87
C SER A 594 -21.95 19.48 -1.48
N ARG A 595 -21.23 20.10 -0.53
CA ARG A 595 -21.72 20.38 0.83
C ARG A 595 -23.02 21.21 0.79
N PRO A 596 -24.10 20.79 1.47
CA PRO A 596 -25.36 21.54 1.52
C PRO A 596 -25.23 22.96 2.04
N ARG A 597 -24.30 23.21 2.97
CA ARG A 597 -24.17 24.49 3.70
C ARG A 597 -23.50 25.62 2.90
N ASP A 598 -22.60 25.27 1.99
CA ASP A 598 -21.67 26.23 1.35
C ASP A 598 -21.39 25.94 -0.14
N GLY A 599 -21.93 24.84 -0.66
CA GLY A 599 -21.81 24.41 -2.06
C GLY A 599 -20.45 23.83 -2.41
N ARG A 600 -19.52 23.67 -1.46
CA ARG A 600 -18.13 23.28 -1.74
C ARG A 600 -17.98 21.78 -1.94
N PHE A 601 -17.06 21.36 -2.79
CA PHE A 601 -16.60 19.98 -2.90
C PHE A 601 -15.08 19.92 -3.06
N ALA A 602 -14.47 18.76 -2.83
CA ALA A 602 -13.05 18.56 -3.04
C ALA A 602 -12.76 17.17 -3.63
N ARG A 603 -11.83 17.09 -4.59
CA ARG A 603 -11.42 15.84 -5.24
C ARG A 603 -9.90 15.80 -5.43
N MET A 604 -9.31 14.64 -5.14
CA MET A 604 -7.92 14.32 -5.43
C MET A 604 -7.87 13.45 -6.68
N PHE A 605 -6.84 13.62 -7.52
CA PHE A 605 -6.67 12.81 -8.73
C PHE A 605 -5.37 12.01 -8.64
N VAL A 606 -5.22 10.98 -9.49
CA VAL A 606 -3.96 10.23 -9.60
C VAL A 606 -2.86 11.11 -10.22
N SER A 607 -3.18 11.89 -11.24
CA SER A 607 -2.24 12.76 -11.97
C SER A 607 -2.79 14.16 -12.18
N PRO A 608 -1.93 15.17 -12.44
CA PRO A 608 -2.35 16.42 -13.06
C PRO A 608 -3.00 16.15 -14.43
N GLY A 609 -3.92 17.01 -14.85
CA GLY A 609 -4.64 16.82 -16.11
C GLY A 609 -5.76 17.84 -16.33
N THR A 610 -6.47 17.71 -17.45
CA THR A 610 -7.73 18.43 -17.67
C THR A 610 -8.88 17.47 -17.44
N TYR A 611 -9.73 17.80 -16.47
CA TYR A 611 -10.88 17.00 -16.05
C TYR A 611 -12.18 17.74 -16.40
N THR A 612 -13.15 17.01 -16.95
CA THR A 612 -14.46 17.51 -17.31
C THR A 612 -15.39 17.29 -16.11
N VAL A 613 -15.54 18.36 -15.32
CA VAL A 613 -16.40 18.38 -14.14
C VAL A 613 -17.82 18.72 -14.56
N ARG A 614 -18.80 17.92 -14.15
CA ARG A 614 -20.23 18.18 -14.41
C ARG A 614 -20.98 18.27 -13.08
N ALA A 615 -21.77 19.33 -12.92
CA ALA A 615 -22.65 19.54 -11.78
C ALA A 615 -24.12 19.53 -12.19
N SER A 616 -24.97 18.90 -11.39
CA SER A 616 -26.44 18.85 -11.62
C SER A 616 -27.21 18.90 -10.29
N ALA A 617 -28.36 19.58 -10.28
CA ALA A 617 -29.25 19.68 -9.12
C ALA A 617 -30.71 19.74 -9.59
N ASP A 618 -31.64 19.26 -8.75
CA ASP A 618 -33.07 19.22 -9.09
C ASP A 618 -33.64 20.62 -9.31
N GLY A 619 -34.35 20.81 -10.43
CA GLY A 619 -34.87 22.12 -10.85
C GLY A 619 -33.89 23.02 -11.60
N TYR A 620 -32.63 22.59 -11.79
CA TYR A 620 -31.59 23.37 -12.47
C TYR A 620 -31.08 22.69 -13.75
N VAL A 621 -30.55 23.49 -14.68
CA VAL A 621 -29.87 22.99 -15.89
C VAL A 621 -28.46 22.52 -15.52
N PRO A 622 -28.08 21.25 -15.81
CA PRO A 622 -26.72 20.75 -15.54
C PRO A 622 -25.63 21.53 -16.29
N VAL A 623 -24.52 21.79 -15.62
CA VAL A 623 -23.37 22.52 -16.16
C VAL A 623 -22.14 21.63 -16.22
N THR A 624 -21.49 21.60 -17.38
CA THR A 624 -20.27 20.83 -17.64
C THR A 624 -19.12 21.78 -17.96
N ARG A 625 -18.00 21.67 -17.24
CA ARG A 625 -16.84 22.56 -17.36
C ARG A 625 -15.54 21.75 -17.35
N LYS A 626 -14.68 21.96 -18.36
CA LYS A 626 -13.29 21.46 -18.34
C LYS A 626 -12.46 22.31 -17.38
N VAL A 627 -11.70 21.65 -16.51
CA VAL A 627 -10.86 22.25 -15.47
C VAL A 627 -9.47 21.60 -15.52
N ARG A 628 -8.43 22.42 -15.71
CA ARG A 628 -7.03 21.99 -15.65
C ARG A 628 -6.59 21.95 -14.18
N VAL A 629 -6.43 20.74 -13.64
CA VAL A 629 -6.00 20.49 -12.27
C VAL A 629 -4.48 20.29 -12.25
N GLY A 630 -3.78 21.23 -11.62
CA GLY A 630 -2.32 21.24 -11.51
C GLY A 630 -1.80 20.65 -10.19
N ALA A 631 -0.49 20.44 -10.12
CA ALA A 631 0.24 20.05 -8.91
C ALA A 631 1.37 21.06 -8.65
N LYS A 632 1.74 21.29 -7.38
CA LYS A 632 2.63 22.37 -6.94
C LYS A 632 4.09 22.23 -7.39
N LYS A 633 4.48 21.05 -7.88
CA LYS A 633 5.79 20.74 -8.50
C LYS A 633 5.76 20.80 -10.04
N SER A 634 4.58 21.01 -10.64
CA SER A 634 4.39 21.21 -12.08
C SER A 634 4.83 22.63 -12.52
N PRO A 635 5.07 22.88 -13.82
CA PRO A 635 5.37 24.24 -14.32
C PRO A 635 4.27 25.25 -14.02
N ASP A 636 3.00 24.82 -14.02
CA ASP A 636 1.85 25.61 -13.58
C ASP A 636 1.95 25.87 -12.07
N LYS A 637 2.56 27.01 -11.66
CA LYS A 637 2.64 27.45 -10.26
C LYS A 637 1.29 27.90 -9.69
N GLY A 638 0.38 26.95 -9.51
CA GLY A 638 -0.91 27.12 -8.83
C GLY A 638 -0.88 26.62 -7.38
N ALA A 639 -1.69 27.26 -6.53
CA ALA A 639 -2.25 26.58 -5.36
C ALA A 639 -3.31 25.56 -5.80
N MET A 640 -3.88 24.80 -4.86
CA MET A 640 -4.99 23.86 -5.11
C MET A 640 -6.02 24.46 -6.08
N THR A 641 -6.30 23.75 -7.18
CA THR A 641 -7.09 24.29 -8.29
C THR A 641 -8.50 24.61 -7.82
N ARG A 642 -9.01 25.81 -8.13
CA ARG A 642 -10.37 26.23 -7.74
C ARG A 642 -11.30 26.32 -8.95
N VAL A 643 -12.53 25.83 -8.80
CA VAL A 643 -13.62 26.00 -9.78
C VAL A 643 -14.90 26.46 -9.09
N GLU A 644 -15.65 27.35 -9.73
CA GLU A 644 -17.04 27.65 -9.37
C GLU A 644 -17.94 27.26 -10.55
N LEU A 645 -19.09 26.66 -10.24
CA LEU A 645 -20.08 26.16 -11.19
C LEU A 645 -21.42 26.82 -10.85
N VAL A 646 -21.93 27.64 -11.76
CA VAL A 646 -23.17 28.42 -11.59
C VAL A 646 -24.28 27.72 -12.37
N LEU A 647 -25.33 27.28 -11.69
CA LEU A 647 -26.46 26.57 -12.28
C LEU A 647 -27.65 27.52 -12.49
N GLU A 648 -28.23 27.50 -13.69
CA GLU A 648 -29.42 28.29 -14.04
C GLU A 648 -30.71 27.48 -13.77
N PRO A 649 -31.78 28.07 -13.18
CA PRO A 649 -33.06 27.38 -12.99
C PRO A 649 -33.70 26.96 -14.31
N ALA A 650 -34.26 25.75 -14.37
CA ALA A 650 -34.76 25.14 -15.61
C ALA A 650 -35.96 25.89 -16.26
N ASP A 651 -36.78 26.56 -15.44
CA ASP A 651 -37.96 27.32 -15.89
C ASP A 651 -37.64 28.78 -16.31
N SER A 652 -36.36 29.15 -16.40
CA SER A 652 -35.95 30.51 -16.77
C SER A 652 -36.33 30.86 -18.21
N PRO A 653 -37.03 31.99 -18.46
CA PRO A 653 -37.48 32.36 -19.81
C PRO A 653 -36.29 32.72 -20.72
N LYS A 654 -36.18 32.01 -21.84
CA LYS A 654 -35.16 32.28 -22.88
C LYS A 654 -35.50 33.57 -23.61
N SER A 655 -34.58 34.55 -23.57
CA SER A 655 -34.73 35.83 -24.28
C SER A 655 -34.15 35.77 -25.70
N ASP A 656 -34.94 36.17 -26.70
CA ASP A 656 -34.61 36.04 -28.13
C ASP A 656 -33.63 37.09 -28.69
N ALA A 657 -32.73 36.60 -29.55
CA ALA A 657 -32.22 37.22 -30.78
C ALA A 657 -31.58 36.09 -31.62
N GLN A 658 -32.20 35.52 -32.67
CA GLN A 658 -32.42 36.09 -34.03
C GLN A 658 -31.09 36.52 -34.71
N ASP A 659 -30.78 36.14 -35.95
CA ASP A 659 -31.66 35.72 -37.07
C ASP A 659 -30.99 34.66 -38.02
N ALA A 660 -31.82 34.02 -38.88
CA ALA A 660 -31.55 33.29 -40.13
C ALA A 660 -30.36 32.29 -40.25
N GLY A 661 -30.52 31.09 -40.84
CA GLY A 661 -31.68 30.47 -41.47
C GLY A 661 -31.34 29.10 -42.11
N LYS A 662 -32.35 28.25 -42.39
CA LYS A 662 -32.16 26.86 -42.86
C LYS A 662 -31.47 26.75 -44.23
N LYS A 663 -30.43 25.90 -44.33
CA LYS A 663 -30.09 25.15 -45.55
C LYS A 663 -29.26 23.89 -45.24
N SER A 664 -29.52 22.85 -46.03
CA SER A 664 -28.74 21.62 -46.33
C SER A 664 -27.92 20.91 -45.23
N ALA A 665 -28.04 19.58 -45.19
CA ALA A 665 -26.88 18.73 -44.91
C ALA A 665 -25.87 18.85 -46.09
N ASP A 666 -24.62 18.45 -45.89
CA ASP A 666 -23.54 18.50 -46.88
C ASP A 666 -22.98 19.91 -47.22
N ASP A 667 -22.83 20.79 -46.22
CA ASP A 667 -21.61 21.61 -46.07
C ASP A 667 -21.39 22.06 -44.62
N VAL A 668 -20.43 21.42 -43.92
CA VAL A 668 -19.85 21.92 -42.67
C VAL A 668 -18.32 21.91 -42.80
N SER A 669 -17.82 22.63 -43.81
CA SER A 669 -16.39 22.76 -44.06
C SER A 669 -15.76 23.96 -43.33
N LYS A 670 -15.17 23.64 -42.16
CA LYS A 670 -14.26 24.46 -41.33
C LYS A 670 -14.92 25.52 -40.42
N LYS A 671 -14.32 25.63 -39.23
CA LYS A 671 -14.65 26.50 -38.07
C LYS A 671 -15.90 26.06 -37.29
N ASP A 672 -15.85 25.86 -35.96
CA ASP A 672 -14.73 25.97 -35.02
C ASP A 672 -14.35 24.63 -34.40
N VAL A 673 -13.07 24.26 -34.58
CA VAL A 673 -12.41 23.18 -33.82
C VAL A 673 -11.54 23.87 -32.78
N VAL A 674 -11.80 23.61 -31.50
CA VAL A 674 -10.88 24.04 -30.43
C VAL A 674 -9.81 22.97 -30.30
N GLU A 675 -8.69 23.19 -30.99
CA GLU A 675 -7.52 22.31 -30.94
C GLU A 675 -6.87 22.30 -29.55
N ASP A 676 -6.20 21.20 -29.20
CA ASP A 676 -5.42 21.12 -27.95
C ASP A 676 -4.28 22.14 -27.98
N ALA A 677 -4.46 23.26 -27.27
CA ALA A 677 -3.47 24.32 -27.17
C ALA A 677 -2.10 23.74 -26.75
N ALA A 678 -1.07 24.05 -27.54
CA ALA A 678 0.26 23.51 -27.33
C ALA A 678 0.87 23.94 -25.98
N PRO A 679 1.75 23.12 -25.38
CA PRO A 679 2.30 23.40 -24.05
C PRO A 679 3.16 24.67 -24.05
N GLU A 680 3.25 25.32 -22.88
CA GLU A 680 4.05 26.53 -22.71
C GLU A 680 5.51 26.29 -23.13
N GLY A 681 6.07 27.21 -23.91
CA GLY A 681 7.40 27.08 -24.52
C GLY A 681 7.43 26.33 -25.87
N TYR A 682 6.33 25.71 -26.31
CA TYR A 682 6.24 25.18 -27.68
C TYR A 682 6.09 26.31 -28.69
N SER A 683 6.99 26.35 -29.68
CA SER A 683 6.80 27.10 -30.92
C SER A 683 6.53 26.13 -32.07
N GLU A 684 5.49 26.39 -32.86
CA GLU A 684 5.28 25.66 -34.10
C GLU A 684 6.34 26.12 -35.11
N ILE A 685 7.25 25.21 -35.46
CA ILE A 685 8.27 25.42 -36.50
C ILE A 685 7.92 24.45 -37.63
N PRO A 686 7.49 24.91 -38.82
CA PRO A 686 7.23 24.02 -39.93
C PRO A 686 8.52 23.33 -40.41
N CYS A 687 8.38 22.17 -41.07
CA CYS A 687 9.52 21.53 -41.74
C CYS A 687 10.09 22.43 -42.83
N GLY A 688 11.32 22.90 -42.65
CA GLY A 688 12.16 23.49 -43.69
C GLY A 688 13.09 22.45 -44.32
N ASP A 689 13.95 22.89 -45.23
CA ASP A 689 14.89 22.05 -45.99
C ASP A 689 15.71 21.13 -45.09
N ALA A 690 15.74 19.84 -45.40
CA ALA A 690 16.45 18.84 -44.62
C ALA A 690 17.92 18.73 -45.05
N PRO A 691 18.86 18.57 -44.09
CA PRO A 691 20.25 18.24 -44.41
C PRO A 691 20.34 16.94 -45.19
N GLU A 692 21.36 16.81 -46.03
CA GLU A 692 21.60 15.61 -46.86
C GLU A 692 21.57 14.31 -46.01
N GLY A 693 20.75 13.35 -46.44
CA GLY A 693 20.57 12.07 -45.74
C GLY A 693 19.69 12.11 -44.48
N MET A 694 19.02 13.23 -44.19
CA MET A 694 18.02 13.36 -43.12
C MET A 694 16.63 13.65 -43.66
N SER A 695 15.60 13.22 -42.94
CA SER A 695 14.22 13.65 -43.15
C SER A 695 13.75 14.53 -41.99
N CYS A 696 12.87 15.49 -42.29
CA CYS A 696 12.17 16.25 -41.27
C CYS A 696 11.00 15.44 -40.70
N VAL A 697 10.89 15.42 -39.37
CA VAL A 697 9.67 14.98 -38.65
C VAL A 697 9.01 16.22 -38.06
N PRO A 698 7.78 16.57 -38.47
CA PRO A 698 7.11 17.76 -37.98
C PRO A 698 6.84 17.63 -36.47
N GLY A 699 6.95 18.75 -35.77
CA GLY A 699 6.67 18.87 -34.34
C GLY A 699 5.18 18.74 -34.01
N GLY A 700 4.82 19.21 -32.83
CA GLY A 700 3.46 19.08 -32.30
C GLY A 700 3.21 17.69 -31.70
N ALA A 701 1.96 17.46 -31.34
CA ALA A 701 1.55 16.29 -30.57
C ALA A 701 1.71 14.95 -31.33
N PHE A 702 1.90 13.86 -30.60
CA PHE A 702 1.70 12.49 -31.09
C PHE A 702 1.34 11.51 -29.96
N LEU A 703 0.73 10.39 -30.33
CA LEU A 703 0.43 9.27 -29.44
C LEU A 703 1.65 8.35 -29.29
N ARG A 704 2.39 8.56 -28.19
CA ARG A 704 3.51 7.71 -27.75
C ARG A 704 2.99 6.55 -26.90
N GLY A 705 3.68 5.40 -26.93
CA GLY A 705 3.28 4.21 -26.18
C GLY A 705 2.08 3.50 -26.81
N HIS A 706 1.68 2.38 -26.23
CA HIS A 706 0.53 1.59 -26.67
C HIS A 706 0.05 0.66 -25.56
N ASP A 707 -1.24 0.71 -25.23
CA ASP A 707 -1.87 -0.12 -24.18
C ASP A 707 -2.07 -1.60 -24.55
N SER A 708 -1.28 -2.08 -25.51
CA SER A 708 -1.07 -3.50 -25.79
C SER A 708 -0.59 -4.29 -24.56
N LYS A 709 -0.44 -5.61 -24.70
CA LYS A 709 0.04 -6.48 -23.60
C LYS A 709 1.51 -6.24 -23.21
N ASP A 710 2.32 -5.52 -24.00
CA ASP A 710 3.69 -5.15 -23.61
C ASP A 710 3.67 -4.00 -22.61
N LYS A 711 3.83 -4.31 -21.33
CA LYS A 711 3.85 -3.34 -20.23
C LYS A 711 4.96 -2.28 -20.38
N ASN A 712 6.04 -2.56 -21.12
CA ASN A 712 7.10 -1.58 -21.34
C ASN A 712 6.59 -0.35 -22.10
N ALA A 713 5.63 -0.54 -23.01
CA ALA A 713 5.09 0.51 -23.87
C ALA A 713 3.93 1.31 -23.24
N ARG A 714 3.59 1.07 -21.97
CA ARG A 714 2.41 1.66 -21.30
C ARG A 714 2.71 2.90 -20.45
N PRO A 715 1.74 3.83 -20.29
CA PRO A 715 0.47 3.89 -21.03
C PRO A 715 0.66 4.47 -22.44
N GLN A 716 -0.35 4.32 -23.31
CA GLN A 716 -0.48 5.18 -24.48
C GLN A 716 -0.84 6.60 -24.04
N GLN A 717 -0.22 7.61 -24.63
CA GLN A 717 -0.29 8.99 -24.14
C GLN A 717 0.07 10.01 -25.22
N LYS A 718 -0.58 11.18 -25.18
CA LYS A 718 -0.26 12.30 -26.06
C LYS A 718 0.91 13.09 -25.46
N ILE A 719 2.01 13.26 -26.20
CA ILE A 719 3.11 14.16 -25.83
C ILE A 719 3.47 15.06 -27.01
N TRP A 720 4.19 16.16 -26.75
CA TRP A 720 4.66 17.09 -27.78
C TRP A 720 6.16 16.94 -28.03
N LEU A 721 6.56 17.09 -29.29
CA LEU A 721 7.94 17.32 -29.69
C LEU A 721 8.03 18.63 -30.47
N THR A 722 9.15 19.34 -30.40
CA THR A 722 9.48 20.33 -31.45
C THR A 722 9.77 19.62 -32.77
N THR A 723 9.83 20.38 -33.86
CA THR A 723 10.26 19.82 -35.15
C THR A 723 11.72 19.42 -35.09
N PHE A 724 12.03 18.21 -35.56
CA PHE A 724 13.39 17.68 -35.56
C PHE A 724 13.68 16.96 -36.87
N TYR A 725 14.96 16.78 -37.17
CA TYR A 725 15.44 16.03 -38.32
C TYR A 725 16.03 14.72 -37.82
N ILE A 726 15.84 13.62 -38.55
CA ILE A 726 16.42 12.32 -38.22
C ILE A 726 17.03 11.67 -39.46
N ASP A 727 18.15 10.97 -39.29
CA ASP A 727 18.83 10.28 -40.39
C ASP A 727 17.88 9.27 -41.06
N GLN A 728 17.81 9.32 -42.39
CA GLN A 728 16.91 8.45 -43.17
C GLN A 728 17.21 6.96 -42.98
N ARG A 729 18.45 6.62 -42.60
CA ARG A 729 18.97 5.26 -42.52
C ARG A 729 19.81 5.11 -41.24
N GLU A 730 19.98 3.86 -40.81
CA GLU A 730 20.95 3.51 -39.76
C GLU A 730 22.38 3.96 -40.17
N VAL A 731 23.22 4.33 -39.19
CA VAL A 731 24.63 4.70 -39.48
C VAL A 731 25.36 3.49 -40.06
N THR A 732 26.05 3.67 -41.20
CA THR A 732 26.75 2.55 -41.86
C THR A 732 28.13 2.28 -41.26
N ASN A 733 28.64 1.06 -41.47
CA ASN A 733 30.03 0.72 -41.19
C ASN A 733 31.02 1.69 -41.87
N ALA A 734 30.77 2.10 -43.12
CA ALA A 734 31.62 3.07 -43.82
C ALA A 734 31.66 4.44 -43.11
N ALA A 735 30.50 4.97 -42.73
CA ALA A 735 30.41 6.25 -42.03
C ALA A 735 31.13 6.20 -40.68
N TYR A 736 30.95 5.14 -39.89
CA TYR A 736 31.64 4.97 -38.62
C TYR A 736 33.17 4.87 -38.80
N LYS A 737 33.64 4.05 -39.76
CA LYS A 737 35.07 3.96 -40.12
C LYS A 737 35.66 5.31 -40.53
N ALA A 738 34.91 6.14 -41.25
CA ALA A 738 35.34 7.49 -41.62
C ALA A 738 35.48 8.42 -40.40
N CYS A 739 34.57 8.33 -39.42
CA CYS A 739 34.68 9.08 -38.16
C CYS A 739 35.90 8.68 -37.32
N VAL A 740 36.20 7.37 -37.26
CA VAL A 740 37.41 6.84 -36.59
C VAL A 740 38.68 7.33 -37.31
N LYS A 741 38.72 7.21 -38.65
CA LYS A 741 39.85 7.70 -39.47
C LYS A 741 40.08 9.22 -39.33
N ALA A 742 39.03 9.98 -39.05
CA ALA A 742 39.10 11.41 -38.77
C ALA A 742 39.52 11.76 -37.32
N GLY A 743 39.82 10.76 -36.48
CA GLY A 743 40.18 10.96 -35.06
C GLY A 743 39.02 11.41 -34.17
N LYS A 744 37.78 11.36 -34.68
CA LYS A 744 36.57 11.86 -34.00
C LYS A 744 35.81 10.77 -33.23
N CYS A 745 35.91 9.51 -33.64
CA CYS A 745 35.26 8.35 -32.99
C CYS A 745 36.29 7.34 -32.50
N ASP A 746 35.91 6.53 -31.50
CA ASP A 746 36.74 5.44 -30.98
C ASP A 746 36.53 4.14 -31.80
N GLU A 747 37.52 3.24 -31.84
CA GLU A 747 37.40 1.96 -32.53
C GLU A 747 36.32 1.06 -31.89
N ALA A 748 35.19 0.92 -32.60
CA ALA A 748 34.07 0.07 -32.23
C ALA A 748 33.46 -0.58 -33.49
N GLY A 749 32.70 -1.65 -33.31
CA GLY A 749 32.09 -2.38 -34.43
C GLY A 749 31.88 -3.88 -34.14
N PRO A 750 31.36 -4.63 -35.13
CA PRO A 750 30.81 -5.95 -34.86
C PRO A 750 31.89 -7.02 -34.81
N ARG A 751 31.96 -7.72 -33.67
CA ARG A 751 32.87 -8.86 -33.45
C ARG A 751 32.45 -10.14 -34.18
N TYR A 752 31.45 -10.07 -35.05
CA TYR A 752 30.86 -11.19 -35.77
C TYR A 752 31.20 -11.11 -37.27
N ARG A 753 31.74 -12.19 -37.84
CA ARG A 753 32.13 -12.23 -39.27
C ARG A 753 30.92 -12.04 -40.19
N GLY A 754 30.99 -11.03 -41.08
CA GLY A 754 29.98 -10.71 -42.10
C GLY A 754 28.88 -9.75 -41.64
N TYR A 755 29.21 -8.84 -40.72
CA TYR A 755 28.38 -7.72 -40.24
C TYR A 755 29.09 -6.36 -40.41
N SER A 756 30.27 -6.37 -41.03
CA SER A 756 31.25 -5.28 -41.08
C SER A 756 31.35 -4.62 -42.48
N ASP A 757 30.48 -5.03 -43.39
CA ASP A 757 30.52 -4.63 -44.80
C ASP A 757 30.03 -3.18 -44.92
N ASP A 758 30.59 -2.40 -45.83
CA ASP A 758 30.56 -0.93 -45.75
C ASP A 758 29.17 -0.30 -45.82
N GLU A 759 28.21 -0.95 -46.50
CA GLU A 759 26.81 -0.52 -46.63
C GLU A 759 25.87 -1.13 -45.57
N GLN A 760 26.35 -2.03 -44.72
CA GLN A 760 25.60 -2.58 -43.58
C GLN A 760 25.57 -1.57 -42.41
N PRO A 761 24.55 -1.61 -41.53
CA PRO A 761 24.52 -0.79 -40.33
C PRO A 761 25.68 -1.15 -39.39
N ILE A 762 26.26 -0.13 -38.75
CA ILE A 762 27.23 -0.30 -37.68
C ILE A 762 26.52 -1.01 -36.51
N THR A 763 27.09 -2.13 -36.06
CA THR A 763 26.56 -2.90 -34.94
C THR A 763 27.67 -3.31 -33.98
N GLY A 764 27.35 -3.63 -32.73
CA GLY A 764 28.40 -3.92 -31.73
C GLY A 764 29.05 -2.66 -31.17
N VAL A 765 28.32 -1.55 -31.15
CA VAL A 765 28.73 -0.27 -30.52
C VAL A 765 28.10 -0.12 -29.13
N SER A 766 28.80 0.56 -28.23
CA SER A 766 28.22 1.03 -26.97
C SER A 766 27.37 2.28 -27.20
N TRP A 767 26.52 2.62 -26.23
CA TRP A 767 25.77 3.87 -26.24
C TRP A 767 26.69 5.11 -26.27
N PHE A 768 27.88 5.00 -25.66
CA PHE A 768 28.88 6.08 -25.66
C PHE A 768 29.49 6.28 -27.04
N ASP A 769 29.79 5.19 -27.77
CA ASP A 769 30.32 5.24 -29.13
C ASP A 769 29.30 5.85 -30.09
N ALA A 770 28.03 5.40 -29.98
CA ALA A 770 26.91 5.91 -30.77
C ALA A 770 26.68 7.42 -30.53
N ARG A 771 26.67 7.84 -29.26
CA ARG A 771 26.56 9.26 -28.89
C ARG A 771 27.76 10.08 -29.39
N LYS A 772 28.99 9.56 -29.26
CA LYS A 772 30.21 10.23 -29.72
C LYS A 772 30.20 10.42 -31.23
N PHE A 773 29.70 9.46 -32.00
CA PHE A 773 29.52 9.61 -33.44
C PHE A 773 28.55 10.74 -33.78
N CYS A 774 27.35 10.78 -33.17
CA CYS A 774 26.40 11.85 -33.47
C CYS A 774 26.96 13.23 -33.06
N GLU A 775 27.53 13.36 -31.86
CA GLU A 775 28.21 14.58 -31.40
C GLU A 775 29.31 15.01 -32.40
N ALA A 776 30.06 14.06 -32.97
CA ALA A 776 31.11 14.29 -33.97
C ALA A 776 30.62 14.76 -35.36
N GLN A 777 29.35 14.48 -35.71
CA GLN A 777 28.68 14.99 -36.91
C GLN A 777 27.91 16.30 -36.68
N GLY A 778 27.93 16.88 -35.47
CA GLY A 778 27.09 18.05 -35.12
C GLY A 778 25.62 17.69 -34.88
N LYS A 779 25.33 16.39 -34.66
CA LYS A 779 24.01 15.81 -34.40
C LYS A 779 23.94 15.31 -32.94
N GLN A 780 22.82 14.70 -32.57
CA GLN A 780 22.63 13.97 -31.31
C GLN A 780 22.06 12.57 -31.56
N LEU A 781 21.95 11.73 -30.53
CA LEU A 781 21.06 10.56 -30.60
C LEU A 781 19.61 11.07 -30.52
N PRO A 782 18.65 10.45 -31.23
CA PRO A 782 17.23 10.73 -31.03
C PRO A 782 16.84 10.41 -29.59
N THR A 783 15.93 11.20 -29.00
CA THR A 783 15.22 10.72 -27.81
C THR A 783 14.38 9.50 -28.19
N GLU A 784 14.04 8.67 -27.22
CA GLU A 784 13.18 7.52 -27.45
C GLU A 784 11.81 7.96 -28.02
N SER A 785 11.33 9.12 -27.58
CA SER A 785 10.13 9.77 -28.09
C SER A 785 10.28 10.26 -29.54
N GLN A 786 11.41 10.87 -29.90
CA GLN A 786 11.71 11.30 -31.28
C GLN A 786 11.79 10.09 -32.22
N TRP A 787 12.49 9.03 -31.82
CA TRP A 787 12.56 7.78 -32.58
C TRP A 787 11.17 7.18 -32.78
N GLU A 788 10.31 7.22 -31.76
CA GLU A 788 8.96 6.67 -31.82
C GLU A 788 8.00 7.47 -32.72
N LYS A 789 7.99 8.81 -32.64
CA LYS A 789 7.18 9.64 -33.56
C LYS A 789 7.61 9.42 -35.01
N ALA A 790 8.92 9.33 -35.25
CA ALA A 790 9.50 9.02 -36.54
C ALA A 790 9.06 7.64 -37.06
N ALA A 791 9.02 6.62 -36.20
CA ALA A 791 8.68 5.24 -36.56
C ALA A 791 7.18 4.97 -36.75
N ARG A 792 6.30 5.82 -36.20
CA ARG A 792 4.84 5.55 -36.13
C ARG A 792 4.03 6.62 -36.86
N GLY A 793 4.16 7.87 -36.43
CA GLY A 793 3.32 9.00 -36.85
C GLY A 793 2.66 9.71 -35.67
N THR A 794 1.70 10.58 -35.96
CA THR A 794 0.92 11.32 -34.96
C THR A 794 -0.10 10.43 -34.26
N GLU A 795 -0.73 9.50 -34.97
CA GLU A 795 -1.85 8.67 -34.49
C GLU A 795 -1.40 7.39 -33.77
N GLY A 796 -0.09 7.15 -33.67
CA GLY A 796 0.45 6.02 -32.91
C GLY A 796 0.19 4.66 -33.58
N GLU A 797 0.39 4.54 -34.89
CA GLU A 797 0.29 3.24 -35.57
C GLU A 797 1.40 2.27 -35.13
N LEU A 798 1.17 0.95 -35.24
CA LEU A 798 2.07 -0.06 -34.69
C LEU A 798 3.47 -0.09 -35.35
N ASN A 799 3.53 0.16 -36.65
CA ASN A 799 4.74 0.02 -37.49
C ASN A 799 4.86 1.17 -38.51
N PRO A 800 6.03 1.36 -39.18
CA PRO A 800 6.28 2.47 -40.11
C PRO A 800 5.41 2.52 -41.38
N TRP A 801 4.59 1.50 -41.61
CA TRP A 801 3.61 1.37 -42.71
C TRP A 801 2.17 1.17 -42.19
N GLY A 802 1.90 1.53 -40.92
CA GLY A 802 0.61 1.37 -40.28
C GLY A 802 0.51 0.14 -39.36
N ASN A 803 -0.72 -0.32 -39.10
CA ASN A 803 -1.00 -1.34 -38.08
C ASN A 803 -0.77 -2.80 -38.53
N GLU A 804 -0.41 -3.04 -39.79
CA GLU A 804 -0.09 -4.40 -40.27
C GLU A 804 1.25 -4.90 -39.71
N ALA A 805 1.31 -6.18 -39.31
CA ALA A 805 2.50 -6.78 -38.72
C ALA A 805 3.71 -6.81 -39.69
N ALA A 806 4.92 -6.78 -39.13
CA ALA A 806 6.16 -6.80 -39.91
C ALA A 806 6.35 -8.12 -40.67
N THR A 807 6.62 -8.01 -41.98
CA THR A 807 6.93 -9.15 -42.87
C THR A 807 8.36 -9.03 -43.39
N CYS A 808 8.90 -10.12 -43.95
CA CYS A 808 10.22 -10.12 -44.58
C CYS A 808 10.33 -9.29 -45.86
N GLU A 809 9.22 -8.80 -46.40
CA GLU A 809 9.18 -7.87 -47.52
C GLU A 809 9.39 -6.43 -47.04
N ARG A 810 8.87 -6.10 -45.85
CA ARG A 810 8.92 -4.75 -45.24
C ARG A 810 10.04 -4.54 -44.21
N ALA A 811 10.58 -5.62 -43.63
CA ALA A 811 11.52 -5.55 -42.50
C ALA A 811 12.62 -6.61 -42.60
N VAL A 812 13.80 -6.31 -42.03
CA VAL A 812 14.89 -7.30 -41.86
C VAL A 812 14.78 -7.94 -40.47
N ILE A 813 14.02 -9.04 -40.38
CA ILE A 813 13.59 -9.68 -39.13
C ILE A 813 13.78 -11.21 -39.15
N LYS A 814 13.53 -11.87 -38.02
CA LYS A 814 13.47 -13.32 -37.89
C LYS A 814 12.08 -13.85 -38.29
N ASN A 815 12.04 -14.69 -39.33
CA ASN A 815 10.81 -15.31 -39.80
C ASN A 815 10.37 -16.54 -38.97
N ASN A 816 9.18 -17.05 -39.27
CA ASN A 816 8.54 -18.20 -38.62
C ASN A 816 9.35 -19.51 -38.68
N LYS A 817 10.29 -19.66 -39.62
CA LYS A 817 11.22 -20.81 -39.68
C LYS A 817 12.48 -20.60 -38.83
N GLY A 818 12.48 -19.59 -37.96
CA GLY A 818 13.60 -19.18 -37.12
C GLY A 818 14.72 -18.45 -37.86
N ARG A 819 14.50 -18.09 -39.13
CA ARG A 819 15.54 -17.60 -40.05
C ARG A 819 15.46 -16.09 -40.20
N ALA A 820 16.55 -15.38 -40.03
CA ALA A 820 16.59 -13.97 -40.41
C ALA A 820 16.47 -13.81 -41.94
N CYS A 821 15.65 -12.88 -42.39
CA CYS A 821 15.46 -12.55 -43.81
C CYS A 821 16.30 -11.35 -44.29
N GLY A 822 17.38 -11.06 -43.56
CA GLY A 822 18.53 -10.33 -44.09
C GLY A 822 19.45 -11.26 -44.92
N VAL A 823 20.74 -10.91 -45.06
CA VAL A 823 21.66 -11.64 -45.95
C VAL A 823 21.86 -13.09 -45.48
N LYS A 824 21.58 -14.06 -46.35
CA LYS A 824 21.77 -15.50 -46.08
C LYS A 824 23.25 -15.80 -45.84
N LYS A 825 23.57 -16.51 -44.75
CA LYS A 825 24.95 -16.92 -44.45
C LYS A 825 25.44 -18.02 -45.41
N PRO A 826 26.64 -17.88 -46.01
CA PRO A 826 27.26 -18.95 -46.80
C PRO A 826 27.63 -20.20 -45.97
N GLY A 827 27.60 -21.37 -46.62
CA GLY A 827 27.95 -22.65 -46.03
C GLY A 827 26.76 -23.42 -45.42
N SER A 828 27.04 -24.43 -44.60
CA SER A 828 26.07 -25.43 -44.11
C SER A 828 25.02 -24.93 -43.10
N LYS A 829 24.86 -23.62 -42.93
CA LYS A 829 23.81 -23.00 -42.10
C LYS A 829 23.09 -21.84 -42.82
N PRO A 830 22.50 -22.08 -44.01
CA PRO A 830 21.78 -21.05 -44.78
C PRO A 830 20.49 -20.56 -44.10
N GLU A 831 20.06 -21.23 -43.04
CA GLU A 831 18.96 -20.81 -42.16
C GLU A 831 19.32 -19.63 -41.25
N ALA A 832 20.61 -19.35 -41.01
CA ALA A 832 21.05 -18.24 -40.17
C ALA A 832 21.39 -17.00 -41.01
N GLY A 833 20.38 -16.23 -41.42
CA GLY A 833 20.61 -14.90 -42.02
C GLY A 833 21.27 -13.91 -41.05
N ARG A 834 21.70 -12.75 -41.58
CA ARG A 834 22.36 -11.64 -40.86
C ARG A 834 21.58 -10.33 -41.05
N ILE A 835 22.18 -9.19 -40.70
CA ILE A 835 21.77 -7.87 -41.21
C ILE A 835 21.83 -7.80 -42.75
N TRP A 836 21.10 -6.87 -43.35
CA TRP A 836 21.22 -6.48 -44.76
C TRP A 836 21.90 -5.09 -44.85
N LYS A 837 22.19 -4.60 -46.07
CA LYS A 837 22.53 -3.19 -46.28
C LYS A 837 21.38 -2.29 -45.81
N VAL A 838 21.71 -1.06 -45.40
CA VAL A 838 20.70 -0.05 -45.00
C VAL A 838 19.92 0.47 -46.22
N GLY A 839 18.61 0.65 -46.08
CA GLY A 839 17.75 1.23 -47.12
C GLY A 839 17.25 0.27 -48.19
N GLU A 840 17.38 -1.04 -48.02
CA GLU A 840 16.91 -2.05 -49.01
C GLU A 840 15.55 -2.69 -48.67
N LYS A 841 14.88 -2.20 -47.64
CA LYS A 841 13.42 -2.39 -47.45
C LYS A 841 12.69 -1.12 -47.90
N PRO A 842 11.39 -1.21 -48.25
CA PRO A 842 10.59 -0.02 -48.55
C PRO A 842 10.66 0.99 -47.40
N ALA A 843 10.76 2.27 -47.74
CA ALA A 843 10.69 3.35 -46.75
C ALA A 843 9.32 3.32 -46.03
N GLY A 844 9.33 3.65 -44.74
CA GLY A 844 8.13 3.93 -43.98
C GLY A 844 7.73 5.40 -44.06
N ARG A 845 6.98 5.85 -43.06
CA ARG A 845 6.63 7.26 -42.84
C ARG A 845 7.90 8.15 -42.85
N TYR A 846 7.74 9.37 -43.35
CA TYR A 846 8.80 10.40 -43.47
C TYR A 846 10.04 9.99 -44.29
N ASP A 847 9.92 9.06 -45.26
CA ASP A 847 11.04 8.52 -46.05
C ASP A 847 12.15 7.89 -45.18
N LEU A 848 11.74 7.26 -44.08
CA LEU A 848 12.65 6.62 -43.13
C LEU A 848 12.73 5.11 -43.39
N TYR A 849 13.95 4.63 -43.55
CA TYR A 849 14.27 3.24 -43.79
C TYR A 849 14.65 2.53 -42.49
N ASP A 850 14.41 1.21 -42.45
CA ASP A 850 14.83 0.30 -41.39
C ASP A 850 14.35 0.67 -39.97
N MET A 851 13.31 1.50 -39.82
CA MET A 851 12.62 1.82 -38.54
C MET A 851 11.88 0.60 -37.93
N SER A 852 12.21 -0.62 -38.36
CA SER A 852 11.68 -1.91 -37.89
C SER A 852 12.60 -3.03 -38.39
N GLY A 853 13.43 -3.58 -37.52
CA GLY A 853 14.40 -4.63 -37.85
C GLY A 853 15.77 -4.09 -38.25
N ASN A 854 16.53 -4.89 -39.00
CA ASN A 854 17.95 -4.71 -39.29
C ASN A 854 18.82 -4.66 -38.01
N ALA A 855 19.22 -3.49 -37.48
CA ALA A 855 19.85 -3.37 -36.17
C ALA A 855 18.91 -2.75 -35.11
N GLU A 856 19.13 -3.12 -33.85
CA GLU A 856 18.34 -2.57 -32.72
C GLU A 856 19.01 -1.29 -32.24
N GLU A 857 18.29 -0.16 -32.25
CA GLU A 857 18.89 1.17 -32.23
C GLU A 857 18.98 1.80 -30.84
N TRP A 858 20.15 2.31 -30.47
CA TRP A 858 20.34 3.12 -29.26
C TRP A 858 19.64 4.48 -29.37
N THR A 859 18.91 4.83 -28.30
CA THR A 859 18.30 6.16 -28.11
C THR A 859 19.02 6.94 -27.01
N LEU A 860 18.72 8.22 -26.85
CA LEU A 860 19.34 9.08 -25.83
C LEU A 860 18.97 8.64 -24.39
N ASP A 861 17.80 8.05 -24.18
CA ASP A 861 17.11 7.94 -22.90
C ASP A 861 17.66 6.82 -21.97
N TRP A 862 17.55 7.04 -20.66
CA TRP A 862 17.73 5.98 -19.64
C TRP A 862 16.46 5.13 -19.52
N TYR A 863 16.61 3.82 -19.37
CA TYR A 863 15.47 2.90 -19.38
C TYR A 863 14.64 2.92 -18.11
N SER A 864 13.33 3.06 -18.32
CA SER A 864 12.25 2.91 -17.36
C SER A 864 11.42 1.64 -17.64
N PRO A 865 10.96 0.89 -16.62
CA PRO A 865 10.16 -0.34 -16.82
C PRO A 865 8.87 -0.17 -17.63
N SER A 866 8.33 1.05 -17.68
CA SER A 866 7.23 1.49 -18.52
C SER A 866 7.37 3.01 -18.76
N TRP A 867 6.54 3.62 -19.63
CA TRP A 867 6.45 5.09 -19.68
C TRP A 867 5.87 5.68 -18.39
N GLU A 868 4.93 4.95 -17.77
CA GLU A 868 4.39 5.20 -16.43
C GLU A 868 5.51 5.32 -15.38
N ALA A 869 6.35 4.28 -15.27
CA ALA A 869 7.47 4.20 -14.32
C ALA A 869 8.67 5.09 -14.69
N CYS A 870 8.55 5.91 -15.74
CA CYS A 870 9.47 7.01 -16.02
C CYS A 870 9.08 8.31 -15.29
N GLY A 871 7.78 8.48 -14.98
CA GLY A 871 7.25 9.71 -14.42
C GLY A 871 7.48 10.93 -15.31
N GLU A 872 7.60 12.09 -14.67
CA GLU A 872 7.76 13.42 -15.30
C GLU A 872 8.91 13.49 -16.30
N ALA A 873 10.00 12.73 -16.09
CA ALA A 873 11.17 12.75 -16.98
C ALA A 873 10.89 12.22 -18.40
N CYS A 874 9.75 11.54 -18.61
CA CYS A 874 9.25 11.18 -19.92
C CYS A 874 8.05 12.03 -20.38
N GLN A 875 7.61 13.05 -19.66
CA GLN A 875 6.42 13.85 -19.98
C GLN A 875 6.75 15.20 -20.63
N GLY A 876 5.70 15.87 -21.13
CA GLY A 876 5.77 17.26 -21.59
C GLY A 876 6.28 17.45 -23.03
N LEU A 877 7.12 18.46 -23.21
CA LEU A 877 7.72 18.87 -24.48
C LEU A 877 9.16 18.34 -24.59
N ASP A 878 9.47 17.66 -25.70
CA ASP A 878 10.78 17.07 -25.98
C ASP A 878 11.41 16.23 -24.84
N PRO A 879 10.66 15.30 -24.21
CA PRO A 879 11.19 14.44 -23.16
C PRO A 879 12.38 13.60 -23.64
N LYS A 880 13.47 13.62 -22.85
CA LYS A 880 14.73 12.88 -23.05
C LYS A 880 14.98 11.78 -22.01
N GLY A 881 13.93 11.44 -21.25
CA GLY A 881 13.96 10.42 -20.22
C GLY A 881 14.69 10.86 -18.94
N PRO A 882 14.91 9.92 -17.99
CA PRO A 882 15.52 10.20 -16.70
C PRO A 882 16.89 10.87 -16.83
N CYS A 883 17.16 11.86 -15.98
CA CYS A 883 18.37 12.68 -16.02
C CYS A 883 18.63 13.42 -17.36
N ASP A 884 17.61 13.75 -18.15
CA ASP A 884 17.71 14.53 -19.40
C ASP A 884 18.78 14.02 -20.39
N GLY A 885 18.86 12.70 -20.57
CA GLY A 885 19.86 12.08 -21.45
C GLY A 885 21.32 12.17 -20.97
N ALA A 886 21.61 12.71 -19.77
CA ALA A 886 22.96 12.90 -19.23
C ALA A 886 23.80 11.62 -19.24
N LYS A 887 25.13 11.74 -19.41
CA LYS A 887 26.04 10.60 -19.66
C LYS A 887 26.07 9.57 -18.50
N SER A 888 25.74 9.98 -17.28
CA SER A 888 25.46 9.13 -16.10
C SER A 888 24.11 9.53 -15.45
N CYS A 889 23.46 8.64 -14.71
CA CYS A 889 22.22 8.92 -13.98
C CYS A 889 22.12 8.06 -12.71
N LYS A 890 21.86 8.69 -11.56
CA LYS A 890 21.85 8.01 -10.25
C LYS A 890 20.61 7.10 -10.16
N GLY A 891 20.83 5.81 -9.89
CA GLY A 891 19.76 4.80 -9.82
C GLY A 891 19.48 4.06 -11.14
N TYR A 892 19.99 4.54 -12.27
CA TYR A 892 19.75 3.94 -13.60
C TYR A 892 21.03 3.29 -14.16
N ASN A 893 20.90 2.07 -14.70
CA ASN A 893 22.04 1.29 -15.22
C ASN A 893 21.84 0.71 -16.63
N LYS A 894 20.74 1.07 -17.33
CA LYS A 894 20.42 0.63 -18.69
C LYS A 894 19.89 1.80 -19.54
N ARG A 895 20.21 1.82 -20.82
CA ARG A 895 19.64 2.73 -21.85
C ARG A 895 18.58 1.99 -22.67
N VAL A 896 17.77 2.74 -23.41
CA VAL A 896 16.71 2.16 -24.24
C VAL A 896 17.15 1.91 -25.68
N LEU A 897 16.70 0.77 -26.19
CA LEU A 897 16.87 0.26 -27.54
C LEU A 897 15.50 0.13 -28.22
N ARG A 898 15.43 0.44 -29.52
CA ARG A 898 14.17 0.46 -30.31
C ARG A 898 14.31 -0.30 -31.64
N GLY A 899 13.18 -0.48 -32.34
CA GLY A 899 13.08 -1.04 -33.70
C GLY A 899 13.17 -2.56 -33.84
N GLY A 900 13.75 -3.28 -32.88
CA GLY A 900 14.06 -4.70 -33.04
C GLY A 900 15.25 -4.93 -33.98
N SER A 901 15.44 -6.14 -34.50
CA SER A 901 16.60 -6.45 -35.36
C SER A 901 16.39 -7.70 -36.21
N TRP A 902 17.36 -8.03 -37.06
CA TRP A 902 17.46 -9.30 -37.79
C TRP A 902 17.27 -10.54 -36.90
N TYR A 903 17.58 -10.45 -35.60
CA TYR A 903 17.48 -11.55 -34.63
C TYR A 903 16.06 -11.74 -34.08
N TRP A 904 15.23 -10.69 -34.14
CA TRP A 904 13.93 -10.61 -33.47
C TRP A 904 12.76 -10.92 -34.41
N PRO A 905 11.69 -11.59 -33.92
CA PRO A 905 10.49 -11.84 -34.72
C PRO A 905 9.64 -10.56 -34.85
N ALA A 906 8.65 -10.59 -35.74
CA ALA A 906 7.77 -9.45 -36.03
C ALA A 906 7.14 -8.79 -34.79
N ALA A 907 6.82 -9.54 -33.74
CA ALA A 907 6.26 -8.98 -32.50
C ALA A 907 7.22 -8.07 -31.71
N ASN A 908 8.53 -8.23 -31.91
CA ASN A 908 9.60 -7.45 -31.28
C ASN A 908 10.20 -6.40 -32.23
N ALA A 909 9.85 -6.44 -33.51
CA ALA A 909 10.21 -5.45 -34.51
C ALA A 909 8.98 -4.58 -34.82
N THR A 910 8.65 -3.70 -33.87
CA THR A 910 7.52 -2.76 -33.93
C THR A 910 7.93 -1.40 -33.40
N GLY A 911 7.19 -0.35 -33.78
CA GLY A 911 7.41 1.01 -33.27
C GLY A 911 7.22 1.15 -31.75
N ILE A 912 6.53 0.18 -31.11
CA ILE A 912 6.25 0.20 -29.67
C ILE A 912 7.26 -0.57 -28.82
N HIS A 913 8.05 -1.48 -29.40
CA HIS A 913 8.89 -2.37 -28.59
C HIS A 913 10.10 -1.64 -27.99
N ARG A 914 10.24 -1.73 -26.66
CA ARG A 914 11.32 -1.10 -25.89
C ARG A 914 12.19 -2.19 -25.27
N ARG A 915 13.51 -2.13 -25.48
CA ARG A 915 14.47 -3.05 -24.85
C ARG A 915 15.46 -2.29 -23.97
N ALA A 916 15.80 -2.88 -22.83
CA ALA A 916 16.78 -2.34 -21.88
C ALA A 916 18.13 -3.04 -22.01
N ASN A 917 19.24 -2.30 -22.15
CA ASN A 917 20.59 -2.87 -22.02
C ASN A 917 21.58 -1.92 -21.36
N VAL A 918 22.63 -2.47 -20.73
CA VAL A 918 23.71 -1.68 -20.12
C VAL A 918 24.41 -0.80 -21.17
N PRO A 919 24.73 0.48 -20.87
CA PRO A 919 25.27 1.43 -21.85
C PRO A 919 26.57 0.97 -22.53
N SER A 920 27.38 0.18 -21.83
CA SER A 920 28.68 -0.30 -22.29
C SER A 920 28.63 -1.35 -23.40
N ASN A 921 27.46 -1.93 -23.69
CA ASN A 921 27.29 -3.08 -24.60
C ASN A 921 28.35 -4.19 -24.38
N ARG A 922 28.46 -4.71 -23.14
CA ARG A 922 29.37 -5.82 -22.81
C ARG A 922 28.60 -6.97 -22.17
N PRO A 923 28.63 -8.20 -22.75
CA PRO A 923 29.23 -8.56 -24.03
C PRO A 923 28.58 -7.82 -25.21
N TYR A 924 29.32 -7.67 -26.32
CA TYR A 924 28.88 -6.87 -27.47
C TYR A 924 27.76 -7.57 -28.26
N HIS A 925 26.55 -7.01 -28.19
CA HIS A 925 25.37 -7.41 -28.96
C HIS A 925 25.19 -6.54 -30.21
N HIS A 926 24.26 -6.95 -31.08
CA HIS A 926 23.96 -6.38 -32.40
C HIS A 926 23.27 -4.99 -32.39
N PHE A 927 23.58 -4.15 -31.41
CA PHE A 927 23.01 -2.81 -31.29
C PHE A 927 23.70 -1.83 -32.24
N GLY A 928 22.89 -1.07 -32.97
CA GLY A 928 23.29 0.03 -33.86
C GLY A 928 22.65 1.34 -33.39
N PHE A 929 22.53 2.32 -34.30
CA PHE A 929 21.89 3.61 -34.05
C PHE A 929 21.71 4.41 -35.35
N ARG A 930 20.89 5.46 -35.29
CA ARG A 930 20.86 6.59 -36.21
C ARG A 930 20.93 7.91 -35.42
N CYS A 931 21.28 9.02 -36.06
CA CYS A 931 21.34 10.33 -35.39
C CYS A 931 20.10 11.18 -35.69
N ALA A 932 19.84 12.16 -34.81
CA ALA A 932 18.84 13.21 -34.98
C ALA A 932 19.49 14.59 -34.80
N ALA A 933 18.81 15.64 -35.26
CA ALA A 933 19.24 17.02 -35.17
C ALA A 933 18.08 17.94 -34.79
N THR A 934 18.34 18.94 -33.93
CA THR A 934 17.41 20.06 -33.74
C THR A 934 17.35 20.94 -35.00
N VAL A 935 16.40 21.87 -35.06
CA VAL A 935 16.29 22.84 -36.17
C VAL A 935 17.58 23.67 -36.34
N GLU A 936 18.26 24.00 -35.25
CA GLU A 936 19.50 24.78 -35.22
C GLU A 936 20.67 23.95 -35.76
N GLN A 937 20.76 22.68 -35.32
CA GLN A 937 21.75 21.73 -35.82
C GLN A 937 21.55 21.46 -37.32
N ALA A 938 20.30 21.30 -37.77
CA ALA A 938 19.98 21.12 -39.19
C ALA A 938 20.37 22.35 -40.04
N LYS A 939 20.00 23.57 -39.60
CA LYS A 939 20.41 24.82 -40.26
C LYS A 939 21.94 24.95 -40.35
N ALA A 940 22.66 24.61 -39.28
CA ALA A 940 24.12 24.62 -39.27
C ALA A 940 24.74 23.57 -40.22
N LEU A 941 24.11 22.39 -40.34
CA LEU A 941 24.52 21.35 -41.28
C LEU A 941 24.34 21.80 -42.73
N THR A 942 23.16 22.30 -43.12
CA THR A 942 22.87 22.78 -44.48
C THR A 942 23.85 23.89 -44.88
N ALA A 943 24.02 24.92 -44.04
CA ALA A 943 24.97 26.02 -44.25
C ALA A 943 26.47 25.60 -44.22
N SER A 944 26.77 24.35 -43.85
CA SER A 944 28.11 23.74 -43.96
C SER A 944 28.27 22.84 -45.18
N GLY A 945 27.16 22.37 -45.77
CA GLY A 945 27.10 21.66 -47.05
C GLY A 945 27.30 22.63 -48.22
N GLU A 946 26.62 23.78 -48.20
CA GLU A 946 26.75 24.87 -49.19
C GLU A 946 28.16 25.50 -49.27
N LYS A 947 29.09 25.10 -48.40
CA LYS A 947 30.47 25.60 -48.31
C LYS A 947 31.53 24.54 -48.61
N LYS A 948 31.15 23.44 -49.26
CA LYS A 948 32.01 22.32 -49.68
C LYS A 948 31.90 22.05 -51.17
#